data_AF-A0A7R9PZF0-F1
#
_entry.id   AF-A0A7R9PZF0-F1
#
_cell.length_a   1.000
_cell.length_b   1.000
_cell.length_c   1.000
_cell.angle_alpha   90.00
_cell.angle_beta   90.00
_cell.angle_gamma   90.00
#
_symmetry.space_group_name_H-M   'P 1'
#
loop_
_entity.id
_entity.type
_entity.pdbx_description
1 polymer ?
#
loop_
_entity_poly.entity_id
_entity_poly.type
_entity_poly.pdbx_seq_one_letter_code
_entity_poly.pdbx_strand_id
1 'polypeptide(L)'
;MYLKIISFYSVVILVLLLCEINGTENGALCPPQSLMIPCICNSTTREISCKGSDIAIDSVFERIARFLPESDRDFEALYLNARSVSRLEANQFKGIRFRQILLGGTKLTHIHRDAFRGTHLHVKELFAFATNLSISDDHNYNLFESISLLKNLQRLVISGSNIHTIPERAFKPRDERSIQTELTDIELGLGVSASITSVGSHAFASLPSLRTLSLSNQAITYISRKAFSFDEPSNKTLAIDLTGNHLNGNSFDSQAFIDANRPIKIYFGLSSGCNRNLTFLNQTVFEPFLNDNQLNTIDMGRGCGGHVLCDCRMRWIVAGNYEQQIKNLKCGDGGQPLIDSIARLDAQKCGSGVPGMAGVGQNPMFTGSSLKPRVVGNKSRSLTADEDEDNELETDYDYSELSRADMCLTDECYEISTEMNKYLNKTLNPCDNFYDYACGRWEDSHLLEYLVQLLSNGGKEYDNFISHSSFVLSQTILSDMNRKSLVKDIASYAKYIHDVSVLFGAPASVHPSDNKTITSAIEIIKFESEIAKISEKSMGKEFQLERQFKTLDCFIPEVNWTDIFANVLQNHNMSANALNDMNVIVDMHYMIRLSKLLRKTSPTVIANYLGWRVAETMGFLVGGPQFLDHQRTFHDIQSNERTKTLWKQCLKPLKTHLPYLLTREYAKKYLTQPERHRVYEIVKSVKQSFIELMEEKQWLDNKSEFINKVSTIRENVGYPDWLFDDNQFLAFHQNLQYLLVYFIRLFMTAKDRRIYINFGSIGSFVGHEISHASMPRYNADERLLYPWNDSNINVFLSKAKCFVDQYSAYFDQSSDMNLDGMKTFEEDIGDIAGLKASFNAFNNIIKQNLNKIYNDIKLLPNFSQYTPQQLFFLSYAQKWCRYIIPSQVRHKILRGVHSPEKYRVNGALSNFGHFSKAFDCPLGSNMNPEVKCEMW
;
A
#
# COMPACT_ATOMS: atom_id res chain seq x y z
N MET A 1 -13.02 3.18 -39.04
CA MET A 1 -12.35 1.88 -39.24
C MET A 1 -10.85 2.11 -39.01
N TYR A 2 -10.23 1.43 -38.02
CA TYR A 2 -8.90 1.69 -37.42
C TYR A 2 -8.85 2.55 -36.15
N LEU A 3 -9.58 2.15 -35.11
CA LEU A 3 -9.08 2.23 -33.74
C LEU A 3 -9.41 0.89 -33.10
N LYS A 4 -8.64 -0.14 -33.46
CA LYS A 4 -8.63 -1.39 -32.69
C LYS A 4 -8.03 -1.03 -31.34
N ILE A 5 -8.82 -1.30 -30.30
CA ILE A 5 -8.51 -1.17 -28.88
C ILE A 5 -7.02 -1.40 -28.64
N ILE A 6 -6.31 -0.33 -28.28
CA ILE A 6 -4.98 -0.43 -27.68
C ILE A 6 -5.23 -1.12 -26.33
N SER A 7 -4.76 -2.35 -26.22
CA SER A 7 -4.80 -3.14 -25.00
C SER A 7 -4.23 -2.33 -23.82
N PHE A 8 -4.84 -2.42 -22.64
CA PHE A 8 -4.33 -1.83 -21.41
C PHE A 8 -2.86 -2.20 -21.15
N TYR A 9 -2.44 -3.41 -21.57
CA TYR A 9 -1.04 -3.84 -21.54
C TYR A 9 -0.12 -2.96 -22.39
N SER A 10 -0.58 -2.48 -23.53
CA SER A 10 0.17 -1.53 -24.37
C SER A 10 0.35 -0.19 -23.67
N VAL A 11 -0.64 0.30 -22.92
CA VAL A 11 -0.54 1.56 -22.15
C VAL A 11 0.42 1.41 -20.97
N VAL A 12 0.38 0.29 -20.24
CA VAL A 12 1.31 0.00 -19.14
C VAL A 12 2.74 -0.16 -19.64
N ILE A 13 2.93 -0.91 -20.73
CA ILE A 13 4.24 -1.06 -21.38
C ILE A 13 4.74 0.29 -21.91
N LEU A 14 3.89 1.13 -22.49
CA LEU A 14 4.29 2.45 -22.99
C LEU A 14 4.58 3.44 -21.85
N VAL A 15 3.82 3.42 -20.75
CA VAL A 15 4.11 4.23 -19.55
C VAL A 15 5.44 3.80 -18.94
N LEU A 16 5.73 2.51 -18.88
CA LEU A 16 7.03 2.00 -18.42
C LEU A 16 8.17 2.33 -19.39
N LEU A 17 7.95 2.30 -20.71
CA LEU A 17 8.93 2.66 -21.74
C LEU A 17 9.18 4.18 -21.82
N LEU A 18 8.15 5.01 -21.64
CA LEU A 18 8.26 6.48 -21.67
C LEU A 18 8.78 7.06 -20.35
N CYS A 19 8.57 6.34 -19.23
CA CYS A 19 9.11 6.68 -17.91
C CYS A 19 10.38 5.91 -17.55
N GLU A 20 11.11 5.35 -18.54
CA GLU A 20 12.49 4.93 -18.32
C GLU A 20 13.26 6.09 -17.68
N ILE A 21 13.78 5.80 -16.50
CA ILE A 21 14.47 6.71 -15.61
C ILE A 21 15.78 7.12 -16.30
N ASN A 22 15.74 8.22 -17.05
CA ASN A 22 16.94 9.00 -17.34
C ASN A 22 17.36 9.73 -16.06
N GLY A 23 18.00 8.99 -15.17
CA GLY A 23 18.88 9.52 -14.16
C GLY A 23 20.31 9.24 -14.60
N THR A 24 20.89 10.13 -15.41
CA THR A 24 22.15 10.86 -15.19
C THR A 24 22.80 11.26 -16.51
N GLU A 25 23.23 12.52 -16.57
CA GLU A 25 24.13 13.06 -17.58
C GLU A 25 25.51 12.37 -17.55
N ASN A 26 26.15 12.35 -18.72
CA ASN A 26 27.57 12.18 -19.05
C ASN A 26 28.16 10.77 -19.24
N GLY A 27 28.60 10.50 -20.48
CA GLY A 27 29.70 9.61 -20.83
C GLY A 27 29.28 8.23 -21.37
N ALA A 28 29.63 7.92 -22.62
CA ALA A 28 29.32 6.64 -23.25
C ALA A 28 29.95 5.45 -22.49
N LEU A 29 29.11 4.48 -22.07
CA LEU A 29 29.48 3.37 -21.17
C LEU A 29 29.40 1.96 -21.81
N CYS A 30 29.01 1.83 -23.07
CA CYS A 30 28.93 0.54 -23.78
C CYS A 30 29.88 0.50 -24.99
N PRO A 31 30.53 -0.64 -25.29
CA PRO A 31 31.31 -0.82 -26.51
C PRO A 31 30.46 -0.70 -27.78
N PRO A 32 31.05 -0.33 -28.93
CA PRO A 32 30.37 -0.35 -30.21
C PRO A 32 29.69 -1.70 -30.49
N GLN A 33 28.48 -1.66 -31.04
CA GLN A 33 27.68 -2.85 -31.32
C GLN A 33 28.43 -3.90 -32.19
N SER A 34 29.33 -3.46 -33.07
CA SER A 34 30.18 -4.34 -33.89
C SER A 34 31.11 -5.25 -33.08
N LEU A 35 31.54 -4.83 -31.88
CA LEU A 35 32.34 -5.66 -30.97
C LEU A 35 31.49 -6.59 -30.12
N MET A 36 30.22 -6.20 -29.90
CA MET A 36 29.28 -6.89 -29.03
C MET A 36 28.55 -8.04 -29.70
N ILE A 37 28.46 -8.11 -31.05
CA ILE A 37 27.71 -9.16 -31.76
C ILE A 37 28.10 -10.57 -31.26
N PRO A 38 27.13 -11.43 -30.89
CA PRO A 38 25.67 -11.29 -30.99
C PRO A 38 24.96 -10.72 -29.74
N CYS A 39 25.69 -10.11 -28.83
CA CYS A 39 25.18 -9.45 -27.62
C CYS A 39 24.84 -7.97 -27.87
N ILE A 40 24.04 -7.40 -26.98
CA ILE A 40 23.65 -5.98 -26.95
C ILE A 40 23.97 -5.45 -25.55
N CYS A 41 24.52 -4.24 -25.47
CA CYS A 41 24.83 -3.56 -24.21
C CYS A 41 23.89 -2.37 -24.03
N ASN A 42 23.23 -2.28 -22.88
CA ASN A 42 22.43 -1.13 -22.50
C ASN A 42 23.33 -0.13 -21.77
N SER A 43 23.53 1.06 -22.36
CA SER A 43 24.43 2.09 -21.82
C SER A 43 23.94 2.71 -20.52
N THR A 44 22.62 2.69 -20.28
CA THR A 44 22.01 3.27 -19.08
C THR A 44 22.06 2.29 -17.92
N THR A 45 21.73 1.01 -18.16
CA THR A 45 21.68 -0.01 -17.09
C THR A 45 22.99 -0.76 -16.91
N ARG A 46 23.97 -0.61 -17.81
CA ARG A 46 25.23 -1.40 -17.83
C ARG A 46 24.96 -2.91 -17.89
N GLU A 47 23.92 -3.31 -18.62
CA GLU A 47 23.53 -4.71 -18.79
C GLU A 47 23.95 -5.22 -20.17
N ILE A 48 24.47 -6.46 -20.22
CA ILE A 48 24.81 -7.15 -21.46
C ILE A 48 23.80 -8.28 -21.69
N SER A 49 23.11 -8.28 -22.83
CA SER A 49 22.16 -9.33 -23.22
C SER A 49 22.63 -10.06 -24.47
N CYS A 50 22.86 -11.36 -24.37
CA CYS A 50 23.30 -12.23 -25.46
C CYS A 50 22.19 -13.22 -25.82
N LYS A 51 21.64 -13.14 -27.04
CA LYS A 51 20.53 -13.99 -27.53
C LYS A 51 20.83 -14.60 -28.91
N GLY A 52 20.50 -15.87 -29.14
CA GLY A 52 20.61 -16.50 -30.47
C GLY A 52 21.09 -17.96 -30.50
N SER A 53 21.23 -18.53 -31.70
CA SER A 53 21.61 -19.94 -31.93
C SER A 53 23.11 -20.18 -32.10
N ASP A 54 23.95 -19.16 -32.32
CA ASP A 54 25.40 -19.31 -32.55
C ASP A 54 26.18 -18.20 -31.80
N ILE A 55 26.32 -18.35 -30.47
CA ILE A 55 27.09 -17.40 -29.66
C ILE A 55 28.45 -18.00 -29.32
N ALA A 56 29.52 -17.44 -29.90
CA ALA A 56 30.90 -17.73 -29.48
C ALA A 56 31.29 -16.83 -28.29
N ILE A 57 30.77 -17.17 -27.09
CA ILE A 57 30.89 -16.36 -25.86
C ILE A 57 32.35 -16.00 -25.55
N ASP A 58 33.29 -16.95 -25.69
CA ASP A 58 34.72 -16.76 -25.40
C ASP A 58 35.28 -15.52 -26.12
N SER A 59 34.92 -15.37 -27.39
CA SER A 59 35.44 -14.30 -28.23
C SER A 59 34.83 -12.93 -27.91
N VAL A 60 33.61 -12.89 -27.35
CA VAL A 60 32.89 -11.63 -27.09
C VAL A 60 33.50 -10.90 -25.90
N PHE A 61 33.66 -11.57 -24.77
CA PHE A 61 34.19 -10.92 -23.56
C PHE A 61 35.66 -10.58 -23.69
N GLU A 62 36.45 -11.37 -24.43
CA GLU A 62 37.83 -10.99 -24.78
C GLU A 62 37.90 -9.70 -25.61
N ARG A 63 37.03 -9.55 -26.63
CA ARG A 63 36.99 -8.32 -27.45
C ARG A 63 36.61 -7.10 -26.60
N ILE A 64 35.61 -7.25 -25.73
CA ILE A 64 35.17 -6.16 -24.83
C ILE A 64 36.30 -5.79 -23.86
N ALA A 65 36.96 -6.77 -23.26
CA ALA A 65 38.04 -6.54 -22.31
C ALA A 65 39.27 -5.89 -22.97
N ARG A 66 39.56 -6.15 -24.25
CA ARG A 66 40.62 -5.46 -25.00
C ARG A 66 40.26 -4.01 -25.35
N PHE A 67 38.97 -3.74 -25.58
CA PHE A 67 38.50 -2.43 -26.01
C PHE A 67 38.34 -1.44 -24.84
N LEU A 68 37.76 -1.88 -23.72
CA LEU A 68 37.48 -1.00 -22.58
C LEU A 68 38.67 -0.87 -21.63
N PRO A 69 38.93 0.31 -21.05
CA PRO A 69 39.85 0.45 -19.93
C PRO A 69 39.32 -0.30 -18.71
N GLU A 70 40.20 -0.71 -17.80
CA GLU A 70 39.85 -1.57 -16.64
C GLU A 70 38.77 -0.97 -15.73
N SER A 71 38.75 0.36 -15.60
CA SER A 71 37.72 1.13 -14.85
C SER A 71 36.31 0.89 -15.37
N ASP A 72 36.17 0.57 -16.66
CA ASP A 72 34.87 0.57 -17.34
C ASP A 72 34.36 -0.85 -17.58
N ARG A 73 35.03 -1.88 -17.03
CA ARG A 73 34.68 -3.30 -17.23
C ARG A 73 33.69 -3.86 -16.19
N ASP A 74 33.11 -3.01 -15.36
CA ASP A 74 32.11 -3.35 -14.33
C ASP A 74 30.67 -3.21 -14.86
N PHE A 75 30.01 -4.33 -15.11
CA PHE A 75 28.64 -4.38 -15.62
C PHE A 75 27.66 -4.83 -14.53
N GLU A 76 26.44 -4.30 -14.60
CA GLU A 76 25.39 -4.59 -13.62
C GLU A 76 24.89 -6.02 -13.79
N ALA A 77 24.55 -6.42 -15.02
CA ALA A 77 24.05 -7.77 -15.29
C ALA A 77 24.53 -8.35 -16.63
N LEU A 78 24.68 -9.67 -16.66
CA LEU A 78 24.77 -10.47 -17.88
C LEU A 78 23.51 -11.32 -18.02
N TYR A 79 22.80 -11.18 -19.14
CA TYR A 79 21.74 -12.09 -19.56
C TYR A 79 22.21 -12.95 -20.72
N LEU A 80 22.41 -14.25 -20.48
CA LEU A 80 22.83 -15.22 -21.48
C LEU A 80 21.68 -16.17 -21.82
N ASN A 81 21.13 -16.03 -23.02
CA ASN A 81 20.08 -16.90 -23.56
C ASN A 81 20.43 -17.40 -24.97
N ALA A 82 21.37 -18.34 -24.99
CA ALA A 82 21.94 -18.93 -26.18
C ALA A 82 21.53 -20.40 -26.35
N ARG A 83 20.92 -20.74 -27.49
CA ARG A 83 20.48 -22.11 -27.78
C ARG A 83 21.64 -23.05 -28.16
N SER A 84 22.82 -22.53 -28.52
CA SER A 84 24.03 -23.34 -28.80
C SER A 84 24.92 -23.59 -27.60
N VAL A 85 24.84 -22.76 -26.56
CA VAL A 85 25.82 -22.82 -25.47
C VAL A 85 25.46 -24.01 -24.59
N SER A 86 26.23 -25.08 -24.76
CA SER A 86 26.05 -26.36 -24.06
C SER A 86 26.93 -26.49 -22.83
N ARG A 87 28.03 -25.71 -22.75
CA ARG A 87 28.98 -25.68 -21.63
C ARG A 87 29.50 -24.25 -21.40
N LEU A 88 29.85 -23.91 -20.15
CA LEU A 88 30.67 -22.75 -19.83
C LEU A 88 32.09 -23.24 -19.50
N GLU A 89 33.08 -22.71 -20.21
CA GLU A 89 34.47 -23.15 -20.09
C GLU A 89 35.26 -22.36 -19.03
N ALA A 90 36.49 -22.79 -18.74
CA ALA A 90 37.35 -22.13 -17.76
C ALA A 90 37.63 -20.66 -18.11
N ASN A 91 37.49 -19.75 -17.14
CA ASN A 91 37.71 -18.31 -17.30
C ASN A 91 36.80 -17.64 -18.35
N GLN A 92 35.58 -18.15 -18.52
CA GLN A 92 34.60 -17.67 -19.50
C GLN A 92 34.40 -16.13 -19.50
N PHE A 93 34.48 -15.51 -18.33
CA PHE A 93 34.22 -14.08 -18.12
C PHE A 93 35.50 -13.27 -17.85
N LYS A 94 36.67 -13.80 -18.24
CA LYS A 94 37.96 -13.17 -17.93
C LYS A 94 38.02 -11.73 -18.42
N GLY A 95 38.38 -10.83 -17.51
CA GLY A 95 38.58 -9.41 -17.82
C GLY A 95 37.31 -8.56 -17.77
N ILE A 96 36.13 -9.16 -17.57
CA ILE A 96 34.86 -8.45 -17.37
C ILE A 96 34.29 -8.83 -16.01
N ARG A 97 33.69 -7.86 -15.33
CA ARG A 97 33.17 -8.01 -13.97
C ARG A 97 31.67 -7.79 -13.98
N PHE A 98 30.90 -8.79 -13.55
CA PHE A 98 29.44 -8.73 -13.48
C PHE A 98 28.97 -8.80 -12.03
N ARG A 99 28.01 -7.94 -11.65
CA ARG A 99 27.32 -8.05 -10.36
C ARG A 99 26.26 -9.15 -10.38
N GLN A 100 25.50 -9.27 -11.46
CA GLN A 100 24.45 -10.28 -11.63
C GLN A 100 24.68 -11.12 -12.89
N ILE A 101 24.47 -12.43 -12.81
CA ILE A 101 24.55 -13.33 -13.98
C ILE A 101 23.25 -14.12 -14.09
N LEU A 102 22.59 -14.03 -15.24
CA LEU A 102 21.39 -14.79 -15.59
C LEU A 102 21.67 -15.72 -16.77
N LEU A 103 21.51 -17.01 -16.56
CA LEU A 103 21.66 -18.08 -17.54
C LEU A 103 20.24 -18.61 -17.85
N GLY A 104 19.65 -18.25 -18.98
CA GLY A 104 18.25 -18.56 -19.28
C GLY A 104 18.04 -19.25 -20.63
N GLY A 105 17.17 -20.26 -20.73
CA GLY A 105 16.74 -20.81 -22.04
C GLY A 105 17.87 -21.41 -22.90
N THR A 106 18.95 -21.86 -22.26
CA THR A 106 20.14 -22.41 -22.90
C THR A 106 20.10 -23.94 -22.96
N LYS A 107 20.86 -24.54 -23.90
CA LYS A 107 21.19 -25.99 -23.85
C LYS A 107 22.28 -26.30 -22.82
N LEU A 108 22.53 -25.40 -21.88
CA LEU A 108 23.65 -25.50 -20.95
C LEU A 108 23.48 -26.73 -20.06
N THR A 109 24.43 -27.65 -20.16
CA THR A 109 24.45 -28.92 -19.42
C THR A 109 25.49 -28.93 -18.31
N HIS A 110 26.62 -28.25 -18.52
CA HIS A 110 27.78 -28.33 -17.64
C HIS A 110 28.44 -26.96 -17.46
N ILE A 111 28.93 -26.67 -16.25
CA ILE A 111 29.70 -25.46 -15.94
C ILE A 111 31.08 -25.92 -15.43
N HIS A 112 32.13 -25.44 -16.08
CA HIS A 112 33.50 -25.70 -15.65
C HIS A 112 33.71 -25.13 -14.24
N ARG A 113 34.45 -25.84 -13.40
CA ARG A 113 34.78 -25.47 -12.01
C ARG A 113 35.43 -24.09 -11.85
N ASP A 114 36.06 -23.58 -12.92
CA ASP A 114 36.75 -22.30 -13.00
C ASP A 114 36.05 -21.30 -13.94
N ALA A 115 34.79 -21.53 -14.31
CA ALA A 115 34.08 -20.71 -15.30
C ALA A 115 33.97 -19.24 -14.89
N PHE A 116 33.70 -18.98 -13.61
CA PHE A 116 33.56 -17.61 -13.07
C PHE A 116 34.89 -16.95 -12.69
N ARG A 117 36.03 -17.61 -12.92
CA ARG A 117 37.34 -17.05 -12.61
C ARG A 117 37.57 -15.76 -13.39
N GLY A 118 37.89 -14.69 -12.66
CA GLY A 118 37.99 -13.32 -13.20
C GLY A 118 36.81 -12.41 -12.84
N THR A 119 35.59 -12.94 -12.67
CA THR A 119 34.40 -12.18 -12.20
C THR A 119 33.93 -12.60 -10.79
N HIS A 120 34.46 -13.70 -10.25
CA HIS A 120 34.05 -14.34 -9.01
C HIS A 120 34.01 -13.47 -7.73
N LEU A 121 34.75 -12.35 -7.68
CA LEU A 121 34.70 -11.41 -6.54
C LEU A 121 33.60 -10.35 -6.70
N HIS A 122 32.95 -10.27 -7.85
CA HIS A 122 31.98 -9.21 -8.17
C HIS A 122 30.55 -9.74 -8.23
N VAL A 123 30.37 -11.02 -8.56
CA VAL A 123 29.04 -11.64 -8.67
C VAL A 123 28.39 -11.72 -7.29
N LYS A 124 27.26 -11.02 -7.14
CA LYS A 124 26.38 -11.06 -5.97
C LYS A 124 25.16 -11.93 -6.19
N GLU A 125 24.72 -12.11 -7.43
CA GLU A 125 23.52 -12.90 -7.72
C GLU A 125 23.73 -13.76 -8.97
N LEU A 126 23.39 -15.05 -8.85
CA LEU A 126 23.46 -16.01 -9.95
C LEU A 126 22.10 -16.69 -10.13
N PHE A 127 21.54 -16.54 -11.33
CA PHE A 127 20.27 -17.13 -11.72
C PHE A 127 20.47 -18.07 -12.90
N ALA A 128 19.97 -19.30 -12.80
CA ALA A 128 19.90 -20.26 -13.89
C ALA A 128 18.45 -20.73 -14.05
N PHE A 129 17.81 -20.43 -15.19
CA PHE A 129 16.41 -20.73 -15.45
C PHE A 129 16.24 -21.53 -16.75
N ALA A 130 15.51 -22.65 -16.68
CA ALA A 130 15.22 -23.50 -17.83
C ALA A 130 16.50 -23.92 -18.58
N THR A 131 17.47 -24.42 -17.82
CA THR A 131 18.80 -24.88 -18.31
C THR A 131 18.92 -26.39 -18.12
N ASN A 132 19.55 -27.14 -19.01
CA ASN A 132 19.72 -28.59 -18.82
C ASN A 132 20.87 -28.98 -17.87
N LEU A 133 21.20 -28.14 -16.87
CA LEU A 133 22.33 -28.33 -15.97
C LEU A 133 22.24 -29.67 -15.25
N SER A 134 23.32 -30.45 -15.32
CA SER A 134 23.47 -31.74 -14.64
C SER A 134 24.77 -31.76 -13.84
N ILE A 135 24.86 -32.69 -12.88
CA ILE A 135 26.12 -33.01 -12.22
C ILE A 135 26.94 -33.88 -13.18
N SER A 136 28.22 -33.55 -13.37
CA SER A 136 29.14 -34.31 -14.21
C SER A 136 29.98 -35.27 -13.38
N ASP A 137 30.35 -36.41 -13.98
CA ASP A 137 31.42 -37.27 -13.48
C ASP A 137 32.81 -36.73 -13.85
N ASP A 138 32.89 -35.79 -14.80
CA ASP A 138 34.14 -35.10 -15.14
C ASP A 138 34.48 -34.05 -14.07
N HIS A 139 35.60 -34.27 -13.37
CA HIS A 139 36.13 -33.36 -12.34
C HIS A 139 36.41 -31.93 -12.83
N ASN A 140 36.45 -31.69 -14.14
CA ASN A 140 36.58 -30.35 -14.69
C ASN A 140 35.27 -29.58 -14.68
N TYR A 141 34.12 -30.27 -14.73
CA TYR A 141 32.79 -29.68 -14.79
C TYR A 141 32.01 -29.95 -13.50
N ASN A 142 32.30 -29.16 -12.48
CA ASN A 142 31.62 -29.22 -11.20
C ASN A 142 30.88 -27.91 -10.92
N LEU A 143 29.55 -27.96 -11.03
CA LEU A 143 28.66 -26.83 -10.83
C LEU A 143 28.81 -26.21 -9.44
N PHE A 144 28.70 -27.02 -8.39
CA PHE A 144 28.70 -26.51 -7.02
C PHE A 144 30.07 -25.94 -6.64
N GLU A 145 31.16 -26.55 -7.11
CA GLU A 145 32.51 -26.03 -6.91
C GLU A 145 32.74 -24.70 -7.65
N SER A 146 32.15 -24.55 -8.84
CA SER A 146 32.15 -23.27 -9.58
C SER A 146 31.40 -22.18 -8.83
N ILE A 147 30.29 -22.53 -8.17
CA ILE A 147 29.51 -21.61 -7.33
C ILE A 147 30.30 -21.26 -6.05
N SER A 148 30.99 -22.23 -5.43
CA SER A 148 31.84 -22.00 -4.26
C SER A 148 32.97 -21.01 -4.53
N LEU A 149 33.37 -20.82 -5.80
CA LEU A 149 34.35 -19.81 -6.18
C LEU A 149 33.84 -18.36 -5.99
N LEU A 150 32.52 -18.14 -6.04
CA LEU A 150 31.87 -16.82 -6.04
C LEU A 150 31.79 -16.21 -4.63
N LYS A 151 32.89 -15.71 -4.08
CA LYS A 151 33.01 -15.30 -2.66
C LYS A 151 31.98 -14.27 -2.17
N ASN A 152 31.46 -13.43 -3.06
CA ASN A 152 30.51 -12.37 -2.72
C ASN A 152 29.07 -12.70 -3.16
N LEU A 153 28.80 -13.95 -3.53
CA LEU A 153 27.48 -14.40 -3.94
C LEU A 153 26.53 -14.35 -2.74
N GLN A 154 25.43 -13.62 -2.87
CA GLN A 154 24.39 -13.45 -1.85
C GLN A 154 23.16 -14.29 -2.16
N ARG A 155 22.83 -14.43 -3.46
CA ARG A 155 21.64 -15.18 -3.91
C ARG A 155 21.96 -16.12 -5.05
N LEU A 156 21.53 -17.38 -4.90
CA LEU A 156 21.61 -18.42 -5.92
C LEU A 156 20.21 -18.94 -6.25
N VAL A 157 19.84 -18.89 -7.52
CA VAL A 157 18.59 -19.51 -8.01
C VAL A 157 18.92 -20.44 -9.16
N ILE A 158 18.56 -21.72 -9.05
CA ILE A 158 18.68 -22.71 -10.12
C ILE A 158 17.31 -23.35 -10.31
N SER A 159 16.79 -23.30 -11.53
CA SER A 159 15.48 -23.84 -11.85
C SER A 159 15.45 -24.49 -13.23
N GLY A 160 14.64 -25.54 -13.34
CA GLY A 160 14.42 -26.27 -14.59
C GLY A 160 15.69 -26.96 -15.05
N SER A 161 16.35 -27.69 -14.13
CA SER A 161 17.63 -28.39 -14.32
C SER A 161 17.47 -29.90 -14.36
N ASN A 162 18.54 -30.63 -14.70
CA ASN A 162 18.65 -32.09 -14.60
C ASN A 162 19.48 -32.52 -13.38
N ILE A 163 19.51 -31.70 -12.32
CA ILE A 163 20.20 -32.04 -11.07
C ILE A 163 19.30 -32.99 -10.28
N HIS A 164 19.73 -34.24 -10.11
CA HIS A 164 18.95 -35.27 -9.41
C HIS A 164 19.31 -35.43 -7.92
N THR A 165 20.54 -35.10 -7.54
CA THR A 165 21.00 -35.25 -6.15
C THR A 165 21.79 -34.02 -5.76
N ILE A 166 21.57 -33.47 -4.57
CA ILE A 166 22.52 -32.52 -3.97
C ILE A 166 23.61 -33.35 -3.30
N PRO A 167 24.86 -33.31 -3.78
CA PRO A 167 25.91 -34.22 -3.31
C PRO A 167 26.36 -33.88 -1.88
N GLU A 168 27.07 -34.82 -1.26
CA GLU A 168 27.73 -34.58 0.02
C GLU A 168 28.70 -33.40 -0.09
N ARG A 169 28.62 -32.47 0.86
CA ARG A 169 29.42 -31.24 0.89
C ARG A 169 29.42 -30.46 -0.42
N ALA A 170 28.26 -30.33 -1.06
CA ALA A 170 28.09 -29.69 -2.36
C ALA A 170 28.84 -28.35 -2.48
N PHE A 171 28.71 -27.47 -1.49
CA PHE A 171 29.32 -26.13 -1.51
C PHE A 171 30.71 -26.05 -0.84
N LYS A 172 31.45 -27.16 -0.74
CA LYS A 172 32.80 -27.13 -0.15
C LYS A 172 33.75 -26.34 -1.08
N PRO A 173 34.45 -25.31 -0.57
CA PRO A 173 35.48 -24.61 -1.33
C PRO A 173 36.73 -25.49 -1.49
N ARG A 174 37.48 -25.28 -2.58
CA ARG A 174 38.76 -25.97 -2.84
C ARG A 174 39.86 -25.61 -1.87
N ASP A 175 39.91 -24.34 -1.50
CA ASP A 175 40.87 -23.82 -0.54
C ASP A 175 40.16 -23.74 0.81
N GLU A 176 40.62 -24.53 1.79
CA GLU A 176 40.06 -24.61 3.13
C GLU A 176 40.04 -23.25 3.86
N ARG A 177 40.81 -22.26 3.39
CA ARG A 177 40.79 -20.89 3.93
C ARG A 177 39.68 -19.99 3.36
N SER A 178 38.91 -20.47 2.39
CA SER A 178 37.94 -19.66 1.64
C SER A 178 36.48 -20.05 1.91
N ILE A 179 35.98 -19.72 3.11
CA ILE A 179 34.58 -19.98 3.49
C ILE A 179 33.64 -19.03 2.74
N GLN A 180 32.55 -19.56 2.20
CA GLN A 180 31.49 -18.78 1.56
C GLN A 180 30.61 -18.13 2.65
N THR A 181 30.87 -16.86 2.93
CA THR A 181 30.24 -16.13 4.05
C THR A 181 29.14 -15.17 3.60
N GLU A 182 28.95 -14.96 2.30
CA GLU A 182 27.98 -13.98 1.80
C GLU A 182 26.67 -14.61 1.32
N LEU A 183 26.66 -15.91 1.01
CA LEU A 183 25.49 -16.59 0.45
C LEU A 183 24.39 -16.77 1.49
N THR A 184 23.34 -15.96 1.37
CA THR A 184 22.20 -15.94 2.30
C THR A 184 20.97 -16.66 1.77
N ASP A 185 20.80 -16.77 0.44
CA ASP A 185 19.57 -17.26 -0.15
C ASP A 185 19.86 -18.27 -1.27
N ILE A 186 19.37 -19.50 -1.10
CA ILE A 186 19.45 -20.56 -2.10
C ILE A 186 18.04 -21.01 -2.47
N GLU A 187 17.76 -21.04 -3.77
CA GLU A 187 16.52 -21.56 -4.32
C GLU A 187 16.81 -22.55 -5.45
N LEU A 188 16.54 -23.82 -5.20
CA LEU A 188 16.72 -24.90 -6.16
C LEU A 188 15.33 -25.43 -6.56
N GLY A 189 14.81 -24.92 -7.69
CA GLY A 189 13.74 -25.59 -8.43
C GLY A 189 12.39 -24.87 -8.60
N LEU A 190 12.39 -23.60 -9.03
CA LEU A 190 11.19 -22.86 -9.45
C LEU A 190 10.68 -23.21 -10.87
N GLY A 191 10.00 -24.33 -11.12
CA GLY A 191 9.46 -24.58 -12.47
C GLY A 191 8.94 -25.98 -12.78
N VAL A 192 8.59 -26.20 -14.05
CA VAL A 192 7.79 -27.33 -14.58
C VAL A 192 8.50 -28.70 -14.55
N SER A 193 9.75 -28.79 -14.08
CA SER A 193 10.52 -30.03 -14.03
C SER A 193 11.20 -30.21 -12.67
N ALA A 194 10.52 -30.93 -11.78
CA ALA A 194 11.07 -31.40 -10.51
C ALA A 194 12.17 -32.44 -10.77
N SER A 195 13.44 -32.10 -10.49
CA SER A 195 14.57 -32.97 -10.83
C SER A 195 15.24 -33.59 -9.62
N ILE A 196 15.32 -32.87 -8.50
CA ILE A 196 16.06 -33.30 -7.30
C ILE A 196 15.24 -34.35 -6.55
N THR A 197 15.84 -35.52 -6.31
CA THR A 197 15.25 -36.65 -5.59
C THR A 197 15.91 -36.91 -4.23
N SER A 198 17.14 -36.44 -4.02
CA SER A 198 17.87 -36.68 -2.77
C SER A 198 18.81 -35.55 -2.34
N VAL A 199 19.01 -35.42 -1.01
CA VAL A 199 19.96 -34.49 -0.38
C VAL A 199 21.00 -35.28 0.42
N GLY A 200 22.28 -35.13 0.06
CA GLY A 200 23.40 -35.82 0.70
C GLY A 200 23.81 -35.23 2.06
N SER A 201 24.65 -35.95 2.78
CA SER A 201 25.18 -35.50 4.08
C SER A 201 25.99 -34.21 3.96
N HIS A 202 25.91 -33.32 4.96
CA HIS A 202 26.69 -32.07 5.03
C HIS A 202 26.55 -31.18 3.76
N ALA A 203 25.45 -31.30 3.02
CA ALA A 203 25.30 -30.68 1.70
C ALA A 203 25.57 -29.17 1.71
N PHE A 204 25.15 -28.49 2.79
CA PHE A 204 25.25 -27.04 2.97
C PHE A 204 26.26 -26.61 4.05
N ALA A 205 27.11 -27.53 4.51
CA ALA A 205 27.90 -27.33 5.73
C ALA A 205 28.84 -26.10 5.69
N SER A 206 29.32 -25.74 4.51
CA SER A 206 30.25 -24.63 4.30
C SER A 206 29.57 -23.26 4.08
N LEU A 207 28.28 -23.12 4.43
CA LEU A 207 27.46 -21.91 4.22
C LEU A 207 26.93 -21.29 5.53
N PRO A 208 27.79 -20.72 6.39
CA PRO A 208 27.40 -20.20 7.71
C PRO A 208 26.33 -19.09 7.69
N SER A 209 26.27 -18.32 6.60
CA SER A 209 25.38 -17.18 6.48
C SER A 209 24.02 -17.50 5.84
N LEU A 210 23.80 -18.74 5.40
CA LEU A 210 22.57 -19.15 4.72
C LEU A 210 21.35 -18.85 5.60
N ARG A 211 20.35 -18.14 5.10
CA ARG A 211 19.13 -17.76 5.84
C ARG A 211 17.89 -18.39 5.25
N THR A 212 17.86 -18.55 3.93
CA THR A 212 16.76 -19.20 3.23
C THR A 212 17.29 -20.29 2.32
N LEU A 213 16.64 -21.45 2.37
CA LEU A 213 16.90 -22.59 1.52
C LEU A 213 15.57 -23.13 1.01
N SER A 214 15.26 -22.86 -0.25
CA SER A 214 14.08 -23.39 -0.92
C SER A 214 14.44 -24.60 -1.77
N LEU A 215 13.87 -25.75 -1.41
CA LEU A 215 13.89 -27.01 -2.14
C LEU A 215 12.46 -27.45 -2.48
N SER A 216 11.56 -26.48 -2.68
CA SER A 216 10.14 -26.74 -2.87
C SER A 216 9.81 -27.27 -4.28
N ASN A 217 8.69 -27.99 -4.37
CA ASN A 217 8.14 -28.58 -5.59
C ASN A 217 9.17 -29.42 -6.39
N GLN A 218 10.08 -30.09 -5.67
CA GLN A 218 11.00 -31.07 -6.24
C GLN A 218 10.42 -32.49 -6.10
N ALA A 219 11.21 -33.50 -6.50
CA ALA A 219 10.86 -34.90 -6.43
C ALA A 219 11.55 -35.58 -5.23
N ILE A 220 11.86 -34.83 -4.16
CA ILE A 220 12.69 -35.33 -3.05
C ILE A 220 11.95 -36.46 -2.33
N THR A 221 12.60 -37.61 -2.26
CA THR A 221 12.14 -38.80 -1.54
C THR A 221 13.08 -39.21 -0.43
N TYR A 222 14.31 -38.69 -0.39
CA TYR A 222 15.35 -39.07 0.58
C TYR A 222 16.22 -37.89 1.04
N ILE A 223 16.40 -37.74 2.35
CA ILE A 223 17.30 -36.78 3.01
C ILE A 223 18.24 -37.53 3.94
N SER A 224 19.53 -37.45 3.65
CA SER A 224 20.56 -38.18 4.39
C SER A 224 20.86 -37.57 5.77
N ARG A 225 21.54 -38.34 6.63
CA ARG A 225 22.03 -37.89 7.94
C ARG A 225 22.87 -36.61 7.79
N LYS A 226 22.69 -35.68 8.73
CA LYS A 226 23.38 -34.40 8.81
C LYS A 226 23.31 -33.58 7.50
N ALA A 227 22.26 -33.72 6.71
CA ALA A 227 22.12 -32.99 5.45
C ALA A 227 22.15 -31.47 5.66
N PHE A 228 21.65 -31.00 6.80
CA PHE A 228 21.55 -29.59 7.17
C PHE A 228 22.44 -29.21 8.37
N SER A 229 23.54 -29.93 8.59
CA SER A 229 24.56 -29.52 9.57
C SER A 229 25.46 -28.41 9.00
N PHE A 230 26.02 -27.59 9.87
CA PHE A 230 26.91 -26.47 9.51
C PHE A 230 28.26 -26.58 10.23
N ASP A 231 29.34 -26.37 9.48
CA ASP A 231 30.71 -26.41 10.00
C ASP A 231 30.95 -25.29 11.04
N GLU A 232 30.27 -24.15 10.89
CA GLU A 232 30.38 -22.97 11.76
C GLU A 232 29.03 -22.59 12.38
N PRO A 233 28.99 -22.19 13.67
CA PRO A 233 27.75 -21.80 14.35
C PRO A 233 27.19 -20.45 13.88
N SER A 234 25.87 -20.27 13.99
CA SER A 234 25.19 -19.03 13.60
C SER A 234 24.00 -18.73 14.51
N ASN A 235 23.84 -17.45 14.90
CA ASN A 235 22.65 -17.01 15.65
C ASN A 235 21.45 -16.68 14.74
N LYS A 236 21.62 -16.76 13.42
CA LYS A 236 20.56 -16.44 12.45
C LYS A 236 19.72 -17.68 12.17
N THR A 237 18.40 -17.52 12.21
CA THR A 237 17.49 -18.59 11.84
C THR A 237 17.60 -18.94 10.36
N LEU A 238 17.70 -20.23 10.05
CA LEU A 238 17.61 -20.77 8.69
C LEU A 238 16.18 -21.26 8.43
N ALA A 239 15.54 -20.74 7.38
CA ALA A 239 14.27 -21.24 6.86
C ALA A 239 14.52 -22.25 5.74
N ILE A 240 14.07 -23.49 5.93
CA ILE A 240 14.17 -24.58 4.96
C ILE A 240 12.76 -24.89 4.43
N ASP A 241 12.53 -24.62 3.15
CA ASP A 241 11.28 -24.92 2.48
C ASP A 241 11.38 -26.26 1.71
N LEU A 242 10.69 -27.27 2.23
CA LEU A 242 10.56 -28.61 1.64
C LEU A 242 9.16 -28.84 1.04
N THR A 243 8.37 -27.78 0.86
CA THR A 243 6.97 -27.85 0.39
C THR A 243 6.83 -28.59 -0.93
N GLY A 244 5.78 -29.40 -1.09
CA GLY A 244 5.40 -29.97 -2.38
C GLY A 244 6.32 -31.08 -2.91
N ASN A 245 7.12 -31.71 -2.05
CA ASN A 245 7.96 -32.86 -2.39
C ASN A 245 7.23 -34.20 -2.23
N HIS A 246 7.91 -35.30 -2.57
CA HIS A 246 7.43 -36.67 -2.43
C HIS A 246 7.84 -37.30 -1.08
N LEU A 247 8.01 -36.47 -0.04
CA LEU A 247 8.47 -36.89 1.28
C LEU A 247 7.38 -37.71 2.02
N ASN A 248 7.82 -38.72 2.74
CA ASN A 248 7.01 -39.51 3.67
C ASN A 248 7.74 -39.70 5.02
N GLY A 249 7.12 -40.36 6.00
CA GLY A 249 7.70 -40.51 7.35
C GLY A 249 9.04 -41.29 7.41
N ASN A 250 9.43 -41.96 6.33
CA ASN A 250 10.70 -42.70 6.19
C ASN A 250 11.69 -42.01 5.23
N SER A 251 11.39 -40.80 4.75
CA SER A 251 12.24 -40.06 3.83
C SER A 251 13.48 -39.44 4.48
N PHE A 252 13.67 -39.58 5.79
CA PHE A 252 14.73 -38.91 6.55
C PHE A 252 15.52 -39.92 7.37
N ASP A 253 16.85 -39.86 7.32
CA ASP A 253 17.70 -40.54 8.30
C ASP A 253 17.46 -39.94 9.71
N SER A 254 17.66 -40.73 10.77
CA SER A 254 17.44 -40.33 12.19
C SER A 254 18.25 -39.11 12.66
N GLN A 255 19.18 -38.62 11.85
CA GLN A 255 20.05 -37.49 12.14
C GLN A 255 20.02 -36.44 11.03
N ALA A 256 18.98 -36.39 10.20
CA ALA A 256 18.92 -35.50 9.04
C ALA A 256 19.10 -34.00 9.39
N PHE A 257 18.60 -33.57 10.57
CA PHE A 257 18.54 -32.17 10.99
C PHE A 257 19.34 -31.84 12.26
N ILE A 258 20.21 -32.74 12.74
CA ILE A 258 21.03 -32.48 13.94
C ILE A 258 22.34 -31.74 13.59
N ASP A 259 23.01 -31.21 14.61
CA ASP A 259 24.28 -30.45 14.49
C ASP A 259 24.15 -29.22 13.58
N ALA A 260 22.97 -28.58 13.60
CA ALA A 260 22.72 -27.38 12.83
C ALA A 260 23.53 -26.17 13.34
N ASN A 261 23.86 -26.16 14.63
CA ASN A 261 24.56 -25.06 15.31
C ASN A 261 23.87 -23.68 15.14
N ARG A 262 22.55 -23.69 14.89
CA ARG A 262 21.71 -22.50 14.67
C ARG A 262 20.21 -22.83 14.76
N PRO A 263 19.33 -21.83 14.97
CA PRO A 263 17.89 -22.04 14.88
C PRO A 263 17.45 -22.40 13.44
N ILE A 264 16.54 -23.37 13.28
CA ILE A 264 15.99 -23.81 12.00
C ILE A 264 14.45 -23.80 12.00
N LYS A 265 13.86 -23.32 10.92
CA LYS A 265 12.42 -23.45 10.63
C LYS A 265 12.23 -24.32 9.40
N ILE A 266 11.51 -25.44 9.54
CA ILE A 266 11.20 -26.36 8.43
C ILE A 266 9.76 -26.13 7.98
N TYR A 267 9.56 -25.96 6.67
CA TYR A 267 8.24 -25.87 6.05
C TYR A 267 7.98 -27.12 5.21
N PHE A 268 6.95 -27.88 5.58
CA PHE A 268 6.45 -29.03 4.79
C PHE A 268 5.21 -28.68 3.96
N GLY A 269 4.64 -27.49 4.16
CA GLY A 269 3.52 -26.98 3.40
C GLY A 269 3.44 -25.45 3.45
N LEU A 270 3.16 -24.84 2.31
CA LEU A 270 2.93 -23.41 2.12
C LEU A 270 1.79 -23.25 1.10
N SER A 271 1.42 -22.02 0.73
CA SER A 271 0.42 -21.77 -0.31
C SER A 271 0.78 -22.40 -1.67
N SER A 272 2.07 -22.72 -1.89
CA SER A 272 2.60 -23.33 -3.10
C SER A 272 2.38 -24.85 -3.20
N GLY A 273 2.00 -25.56 -2.13
CA GLY A 273 1.77 -27.00 -2.17
C GLY A 273 1.82 -27.70 -0.79
N CYS A 274 1.66 -29.02 -0.79
CA CYS A 274 1.74 -29.85 0.42
C CYS A 274 2.51 -31.15 0.13
N ASN A 275 3.29 -31.64 1.09
CA ASN A 275 3.84 -33.01 1.06
C ASN A 275 2.74 -34.03 1.39
N ARG A 276 1.96 -34.45 0.38
CA ARG A 276 0.76 -35.30 0.59
C ARG A 276 1.09 -36.70 1.11
N ASN A 277 2.31 -37.19 0.90
CA ASN A 277 2.76 -38.51 1.36
C ASN A 277 3.31 -38.49 2.79
N LEU A 278 3.46 -37.31 3.40
CA LEU A 278 3.96 -37.14 4.76
C LEU A 278 2.81 -37.35 5.76
N THR A 279 2.53 -38.61 6.05
CA THR A 279 1.41 -39.03 6.91
C THR A 279 1.74 -39.02 8.40
N PHE A 280 3.00 -38.94 8.81
CA PHE A 280 3.42 -38.82 10.20
C PHE A 280 4.83 -38.20 10.30
N LEU A 281 5.17 -37.64 11.45
CA LEU A 281 6.51 -37.17 11.81
C LEU A 281 7.21 -38.24 12.65
N ASN A 282 8.28 -38.81 12.11
CA ASN A 282 9.05 -39.85 12.79
C ASN A 282 9.78 -39.30 14.02
N GLN A 283 9.47 -39.85 15.20
CA GLN A 283 10.05 -39.43 16.48
C GLN A 283 11.59 -39.42 16.44
N THR A 284 12.20 -40.47 15.87
CA THR A 284 13.66 -40.63 15.83
C THR A 284 14.38 -39.56 15.02
N VAL A 285 13.66 -38.80 14.19
CA VAL A 285 14.19 -37.73 13.35
C VAL A 285 13.90 -36.36 13.97
N PHE A 286 12.64 -36.11 14.35
CA PHE A 286 12.17 -34.77 14.69
C PHE A 286 12.25 -34.44 16.18
N GLU A 287 12.21 -35.43 17.08
CA GLU A 287 12.38 -35.18 18.52
C GLU A 287 13.81 -34.69 18.84
N PRO A 288 14.90 -35.31 18.32
CA PRO A 288 16.24 -34.75 18.48
C PRO A 288 16.37 -33.35 17.90
N PHE A 289 15.76 -33.09 16.73
CA PHE A 289 15.78 -31.78 16.08
C PHE A 289 15.12 -30.67 16.93
N LEU A 290 13.94 -30.94 17.50
CA LEU A 290 13.23 -29.97 18.33
C LEU A 290 13.94 -29.73 19.67
N ASN A 291 14.64 -30.73 20.19
CA ASN A 291 15.46 -30.63 21.40
C ASN A 291 16.80 -29.92 21.17
N ASP A 292 17.38 -30.02 19.97
CA ASP A 292 18.66 -29.39 19.62
C ASP A 292 18.62 -27.86 19.83
N ASN A 293 17.47 -27.23 19.58
CA ASN A 293 17.26 -25.80 19.83
C ASN A 293 15.78 -25.47 20.05
N GLN A 294 15.45 -24.78 21.15
CA GLN A 294 14.06 -24.41 21.48
C GLN A 294 13.39 -23.47 20.45
N LEU A 295 14.18 -22.76 19.64
CA LEU A 295 13.67 -21.92 18.55
C LEU A 295 13.39 -22.71 17.27
N ASN A 296 13.70 -24.00 17.23
CA ASN A 296 13.39 -24.85 16.09
C ASN A 296 11.88 -25.04 15.96
N THR A 297 11.36 -24.88 14.75
CA THR A 297 9.94 -25.05 14.47
C THR A 297 9.69 -25.84 13.19
N ILE A 298 8.61 -26.60 13.17
CA ILE A 298 8.11 -27.31 12.00
C ILE A 298 6.76 -26.71 11.63
N ASP A 299 6.55 -26.31 10.39
CA ASP A 299 5.28 -25.82 9.88
C ASP A 299 4.73 -26.80 8.83
N MET A 300 3.58 -27.40 9.12
CA MET A 300 2.93 -28.34 8.22
C MET A 300 2.16 -27.66 7.08
N GLY A 301 1.92 -26.35 7.16
CA GLY A 301 1.15 -25.57 6.19
C GLY A 301 -0.36 -25.56 6.45
N ARG A 302 -0.99 -24.38 6.32
CA ARG A 302 -2.46 -24.25 6.44
C ARG A 302 -3.15 -25.04 5.33
N GLY A 303 -4.00 -26.00 5.72
CA GLY A 303 -4.74 -26.85 4.79
C GLY A 303 -4.02 -28.14 4.38
N CYS A 304 -2.74 -28.30 4.70
CA CYS A 304 -1.96 -29.50 4.39
C CYS A 304 -2.06 -30.60 5.46
N GLY A 305 -2.54 -30.27 6.67
CA GLY A 305 -2.62 -31.22 7.78
C GLY A 305 -3.59 -32.39 7.59
N GLY A 306 -4.55 -32.32 6.65
CA GLY A 306 -5.55 -33.38 6.44
C GLY A 306 -4.99 -34.75 6.04
N HIS A 307 -3.71 -34.84 5.68
CA HIS A 307 -3.02 -36.08 5.32
C HIS A 307 -2.26 -36.72 6.49
N VAL A 308 -2.15 -36.03 7.63
CA VAL A 308 -1.41 -36.53 8.80
C VAL A 308 -2.30 -37.43 9.64
N LEU A 309 -1.84 -38.65 9.85
CA LEU A 309 -2.46 -39.66 10.70
C LEU A 309 -2.02 -39.42 12.15
N CYS A 310 -2.93 -38.94 12.97
CA CYS A 310 -2.70 -38.71 14.40
C CYS A 310 -2.91 -39.99 15.21
N ASP A 311 -2.13 -41.02 14.88
CA ASP A 311 -2.13 -42.30 15.59
C ASP A 311 -1.00 -42.37 16.65
N CYS A 312 -0.78 -43.56 17.21
CA CYS A 312 0.21 -43.79 18.26
C CYS A 312 1.64 -43.33 17.89
N ARG A 313 1.98 -43.24 16.59
CA ARG A 313 3.29 -42.76 16.11
C ARG A 313 3.51 -41.27 16.37
N MET A 314 2.46 -40.50 16.62
CA MET A 314 2.51 -39.06 16.88
C MET A 314 2.41 -38.71 18.37
N ARG A 315 2.31 -39.71 19.26
CA ARG A 315 2.14 -39.53 20.72
C ARG A 315 3.26 -38.72 21.37
N TRP A 316 4.48 -38.88 20.87
CA TRP A 316 5.66 -38.19 21.40
C TRP A 316 5.55 -36.66 21.34
N ILE A 317 4.78 -36.12 20.39
CA ILE A 317 4.59 -34.66 20.25
C ILE A 317 3.88 -34.08 21.48
N VAL A 318 2.81 -34.76 21.92
CA VAL A 318 2.02 -34.33 23.09
C VAL A 318 2.74 -34.69 24.39
N ALA A 319 3.36 -35.87 24.46
CA ALA A 319 4.11 -36.28 25.64
C ALA A 319 5.33 -35.39 25.92
N GLY A 320 5.95 -34.84 24.87
CA GLY A 320 7.10 -33.94 24.94
C GLY A 320 6.75 -32.44 24.97
N ASN A 321 5.46 -32.06 24.99
CA ASN A 321 4.98 -30.67 24.93
C ASN A 321 5.49 -29.86 23.72
N TYR A 322 5.60 -30.48 22.54
CA TYR A 322 6.14 -29.85 21.32
C TYR A 322 5.10 -29.08 20.50
N GLU A 323 3.86 -28.93 20.97
CA GLU A 323 2.75 -28.36 20.19
C GLU A 323 2.98 -26.90 19.76
N GLN A 324 3.75 -26.13 20.54
CA GLN A 324 4.08 -24.74 20.18
C GLN A 324 5.17 -24.64 19.11
N GLN A 325 6.04 -25.65 19.01
CA GLN A 325 7.10 -25.72 17.99
C GLN A 325 6.59 -26.32 16.67
N ILE A 326 5.50 -27.10 16.69
CA ILE A 326 4.89 -27.70 15.48
C ILE A 326 3.60 -26.96 15.10
N LYS A 327 3.66 -26.15 14.05
CA LYS A 327 2.58 -25.29 13.58
C LYS A 327 1.72 -25.96 12.51
N ASN A 328 0.45 -25.56 12.47
CA ASN A 328 -0.53 -25.95 11.45
C ASN A 328 -0.77 -27.48 11.32
N LEU A 329 -0.41 -28.25 12.35
CA LEU A 329 -0.68 -29.68 12.42
C LEU A 329 -2.17 -29.92 12.72
N LYS A 330 -2.84 -30.68 11.86
CA LYS A 330 -4.24 -31.10 12.02
C LYS A 330 -4.35 -32.59 11.70
N CYS A 331 -5.36 -33.26 12.24
CA CYS A 331 -5.57 -34.69 12.02
C CYS A 331 -6.58 -34.95 10.89
N GLY A 332 -6.31 -35.98 10.07
CA GLY A 332 -7.14 -36.35 8.91
C GLY A 332 -8.60 -36.72 9.22
N ASP A 333 -8.92 -37.10 10.46
CA ASP A 333 -10.27 -37.48 10.89
C ASP A 333 -11.15 -36.26 11.25
N GLY A 334 -11.30 -35.31 10.33
CA GLY A 334 -12.20 -34.16 10.48
C GLY A 334 -11.55 -32.85 10.96
N GLY A 335 -10.23 -32.71 10.84
CA GLY A 335 -9.53 -31.44 11.09
C GLY A 335 -9.41 -31.06 12.57
N GLN A 336 -9.59 -32.04 13.46
CA GLN A 336 -9.49 -31.89 14.91
C GLN A 336 -8.04 -31.58 15.34
N PRO A 337 -7.84 -30.87 16.47
CA PRO A 337 -6.53 -30.71 17.10
C PRO A 337 -5.88 -32.06 17.45
N LEU A 338 -4.53 -32.08 17.44
CA LEU A 338 -3.75 -33.28 17.77
C LEU A 338 -4.08 -33.83 19.16
N ILE A 339 -4.17 -32.93 20.15
CA ILE A 339 -4.43 -33.30 21.55
C ILE A 339 -5.77 -34.02 21.73
N ASP A 340 -6.82 -33.54 21.05
CA ASP A 340 -8.16 -34.13 21.11
C ASP A 340 -8.21 -35.48 20.39
N SER A 341 -7.42 -35.62 19.32
CA SER A 341 -7.34 -36.87 18.56
C SER A 341 -6.58 -37.95 19.33
N ILE A 342 -5.47 -37.59 19.97
CA ILE A 342 -4.66 -38.51 20.79
C ILE A 342 -5.37 -38.86 22.11
N ALA A 343 -6.08 -37.92 22.74
CA ALA A 343 -6.87 -38.18 23.96
C ALA A 343 -8.00 -39.21 23.75
N ARG A 344 -8.47 -39.38 22.49
CA ARG A 344 -9.49 -40.37 22.11
C ARG A 344 -8.91 -41.76 21.81
N LEU A 345 -7.58 -41.90 21.72
CA LEU A 345 -6.93 -43.21 21.57
C LEU A 345 -6.82 -43.87 22.94
N ASP A 346 -7.41 -45.06 23.06
CA ASP A 346 -7.35 -45.87 24.28
C ASP A 346 -5.90 -46.16 24.68
N ALA A 347 -5.55 -45.95 25.96
CA ALA A 347 -4.23 -46.22 26.50
C ALA A 347 -3.81 -47.69 26.30
N GLN A 348 -4.77 -48.62 26.13
CA GLN A 348 -4.51 -50.01 25.77
C GLN A 348 -4.10 -50.23 24.30
N LYS A 349 -4.49 -49.36 23.35
CA LYS A 349 -4.21 -49.56 21.91
C LYS A 349 -2.79 -49.16 21.49
N CYS A 350 -2.17 -48.21 22.18
CA CYS A 350 -0.87 -47.69 21.78
C CYS A 350 0.34 -48.40 22.40
N GLY A 351 0.15 -49.39 23.26
CA GLY A 351 1.23 -50.15 23.89
C GLY A 351 2.09 -49.32 24.87
N SER A 352 2.25 -49.82 26.08
CA SER A 352 3.10 -49.21 27.11
C SER A 352 4.58 -49.47 26.82
N GLY A 353 5.31 -48.44 26.38
CA GLY A 353 6.76 -48.44 26.18
C GLY A 353 7.49 -47.35 26.97
N VAL A 354 7.53 -47.50 28.31
CA VAL A 354 8.51 -46.98 29.32
C VAL A 354 8.56 -45.43 29.61
N PRO A 355 9.09 -44.95 30.77
CA PRO A 355 8.29 -44.57 31.94
C PRO A 355 8.52 -43.15 32.50
N GLY A 356 7.56 -42.66 33.30
CA GLY A 356 7.83 -41.76 34.42
C GLY A 356 6.99 -40.48 34.46
N MET A 357 5.97 -40.45 35.32
CA MET A 357 5.91 -39.54 36.47
C MET A 357 4.58 -39.75 37.21
N ALA A 358 4.72 -40.14 38.47
CA ALA A 358 3.66 -40.13 39.46
C ALA A 358 3.55 -38.73 40.05
N GLY A 359 2.32 -38.30 40.38
CA GLY A 359 2.09 -37.36 41.47
C GLY A 359 1.10 -36.24 41.20
N VAL A 360 0.19 -36.09 42.18
CA VAL A 360 -0.73 -34.96 42.46
C VAL A 360 -2.02 -35.03 41.62
N GLY A 361 -3.23 -35.10 42.16
CA GLY A 361 -3.74 -34.90 43.52
C GLY A 361 -5.24 -34.57 43.37
N GLN A 362 -6.05 -35.24 44.18
CA GLN A 362 -7.52 -35.35 44.15
C GLN A 362 -8.32 -34.02 44.08
N ASN A 363 -9.31 -33.95 43.17
CA ASN A 363 -10.78 -33.65 43.28
C ASN A 363 -11.36 -32.82 44.47
N PRO A 364 -12.66 -32.37 44.48
CA PRO A 364 -13.68 -32.22 43.40
C PRO A 364 -14.70 -31.03 43.52
N MET A 365 -15.56 -30.87 42.48
CA MET A 365 -17.01 -30.47 42.47
C MET A 365 -17.43 -29.05 42.96
N PHE A 366 -18.50 -28.37 42.48
CA PHE A 366 -19.87 -28.77 42.13
C PHE A 366 -20.55 -27.80 41.11
N THR A 367 -21.34 -28.41 40.21
CA THR A 367 -22.65 -28.06 39.61
C THR A 367 -23.24 -26.64 39.60
N GLY A 368 -23.92 -26.32 38.49
CA GLY A 368 -24.57 -25.03 38.22
C GLY A 368 -26.05 -24.90 38.60
N SER A 369 -26.70 -23.85 38.08
CA SER A 369 -28.14 -23.77 37.75
C SER A 369 -28.50 -22.39 37.17
N SER A 370 -29.59 -22.39 36.40
CA SER A 370 -30.22 -21.32 35.63
C SER A 370 -31.04 -20.32 36.47
N LEU A 371 -31.40 -19.15 35.91
CA LEU A 371 -32.74 -18.54 35.98
C LEU A 371 -32.88 -17.24 35.13
N LYS A 372 -34.11 -16.99 34.66
CA LYS A 372 -34.60 -16.00 33.68
C LYS A 372 -34.93 -14.60 34.27
N PRO A 373 -35.19 -13.57 33.43
CA PRO A 373 -35.27 -12.14 33.83
C PRO A 373 -36.66 -11.69 34.31
N ARG A 374 -36.73 -10.53 34.96
CA ARG A 374 -37.96 -9.90 35.48
C ARG A 374 -38.14 -8.48 34.94
N VAL A 375 -39.33 -8.21 34.43
CA VAL A 375 -39.86 -6.92 33.94
C VAL A 375 -40.53 -6.15 35.08
N VAL A 376 -40.41 -4.81 35.10
CA VAL A 376 -41.35 -3.89 35.77
C VAL A 376 -41.55 -2.66 34.85
N GLY A 377 -42.79 -2.22 34.69
CA GLY A 377 -43.17 -1.12 33.78
C GLY A 377 -43.79 0.11 34.44
N ASN A 378 -43.76 1.19 33.65
CA ASN A 378 -44.61 2.39 33.52
C ASN A 378 -44.75 3.44 34.65
N LYS A 379 -44.49 4.71 34.28
CA LYS A 379 -45.53 5.76 34.13
C LYS A 379 -45.03 6.99 33.36
N SER A 380 -45.96 7.63 32.64
CA SER A 380 -45.82 8.78 31.74
C SER A 380 -45.97 10.14 32.43
N ARG A 381 -45.35 11.19 31.88
CA ARG A 381 -45.81 12.58 31.95
C ARG A 381 -45.24 13.43 30.80
N SER A 382 -46.00 14.44 30.41
CA SER A 382 -45.84 15.32 29.25
C SER A 382 -45.41 16.74 29.69
N LEU A 383 -44.72 17.45 28.79
CA LEU A 383 -44.65 18.91 28.55
C LEU A 383 -43.28 19.61 28.73
N THR A 384 -43.05 20.47 27.70
CA THR A 384 -42.23 21.69 27.56
C THR A 384 -40.73 21.60 27.24
N ALA A 385 -40.37 22.46 26.29
CA ALA A 385 -39.04 22.75 25.77
C ALA A 385 -38.25 23.63 26.75
N ASP A 386 -36.97 23.30 26.93
CA ASP A 386 -35.88 24.10 27.51
C ASP A 386 -34.61 23.49 26.86
N GLU A 387 -33.83 24.18 26.00
CA GLU A 387 -32.77 25.13 26.39
C GLU A 387 -31.99 24.65 27.62
N ASP A 388 -31.18 23.59 27.48
CA ASP A 388 -30.03 23.25 28.36
C ASP A 388 -29.39 21.92 27.90
N GLU A 389 -28.53 21.94 26.86
CA GLU A 389 -27.67 20.80 26.48
C GLU A 389 -26.16 21.11 26.62
N ASP A 390 -25.78 22.08 27.46
CA ASP A 390 -24.37 22.48 27.71
C ASP A 390 -23.81 21.95 29.05
N ASN A 391 -24.12 20.71 29.42
CA ASN A 391 -23.42 20.03 30.51
C ASN A 391 -22.73 18.76 29.98
N GLU A 392 -21.68 18.94 29.17
CA GLU A 392 -20.66 17.92 28.99
C GLU A 392 -20.12 17.56 30.39
N LEU A 393 -20.20 16.28 30.77
CA LEU A 393 -19.71 15.73 32.04
C LEU A 393 -18.22 16.06 32.22
N GLU A 394 -17.93 17.17 32.89
CA GLU A 394 -16.59 17.55 33.32
C GLU A 394 -16.05 16.56 34.35
N THR A 395 -15.28 15.56 33.89
CA THR A 395 -14.23 15.02 34.74
C THR A 395 -12.92 15.73 34.40
N ASP A 396 -12.54 16.67 35.26
CA ASP A 396 -11.19 17.24 35.25
C ASP A 396 -10.21 16.11 35.53
N TYR A 397 -9.40 15.75 34.52
CA TYR A 397 -8.40 14.70 34.67
C TYR A 397 -7.18 15.30 35.36
N ASP A 398 -6.83 14.75 36.53
CA ASP A 398 -5.71 15.24 37.32
C ASP A 398 -4.38 14.71 36.75
N TYR A 399 -3.62 15.59 36.10
CA TYR A 399 -2.25 15.32 35.61
C TYR A 399 -1.18 15.73 36.63
N SER A 400 -1.56 16.00 37.89
CA SER A 400 -0.66 16.48 38.95
C SER A 400 0.53 15.57 39.26
N GLU A 401 0.49 14.30 38.83
CA GLU A 401 1.61 13.36 38.98
C GLU A 401 2.74 13.57 37.94
N LEU A 402 2.52 14.30 36.84
CA LEU A 402 3.55 14.55 35.82
C LEU A 402 4.41 15.77 36.18
N SER A 403 5.65 15.52 36.59
CA SER A 403 6.61 16.55 37.03
C SER A 403 7.70 16.80 35.98
N ARG A 404 8.57 17.78 36.25
CA ARG A 404 9.78 18.07 35.44
C ARG A 404 10.76 16.88 35.36
N ALA A 405 10.59 15.84 36.20
CA ALA A 405 11.35 14.59 36.16
C ALA A 405 10.85 13.60 35.08
N ASP A 406 9.71 13.88 34.44
CA ASP A 406 9.02 12.99 33.50
C ASP A 406 9.21 13.39 32.04
N MET A 407 10.40 13.89 31.72
CA MET A 407 10.80 14.17 30.34
C MET A 407 11.32 12.91 29.67
N CYS A 408 10.98 12.75 28.40
CA CYS A 408 11.58 11.75 27.55
C CYS A 408 12.97 12.22 27.06
N LEU A 409 14.01 11.46 27.37
CA LEU A 409 15.40 11.81 27.03
C LEU A 409 16.01 10.92 25.94
N THR A 410 15.21 10.18 25.19
CA THR A 410 15.69 9.40 24.04
C THR A 410 16.02 10.32 22.86
N ASP A 411 16.93 9.91 21.99
CA ASP A 411 17.28 10.67 20.78
C ASP A 411 16.04 10.98 19.94
N GLU A 412 15.13 10.01 19.80
CA GLU A 412 13.84 10.21 19.14
C GLU A 412 13.02 11.35 19.74
N CYS A 413 12.98 11.49 21.06
CA CYS A 413 12.25 12.58 21.71
C CYS A 413 12.91 13.93 21.50
N TYR A 414 14.25 13.99 21.42
CA TYR A 414 14.96 15.20 21.04
C TYR A 414 14.72 15.58 19.58
N GLU A 415 14.69 14.61 18.67
CA GLU A 415 14.37 14.83 17.25
C GLU A 415 12.95 15.39 17.09
N ILE A 416 11.96 14.72 17.69
CA ILE A 416 10.56 15.16 17.63
C ILE A 416 10.39 16.52 18.30
N SER A 417 10.99 16.74 19.47
CA SER A 417 11.00 18.04 20.15
C SER A 417 11.54 19.14 19.24
N THR A 418 12.68 18.89 18.60
CA THR A 418 13.32 19.86 17.73
C THR A 418 12.44 20.15 16.52
N GLU A 419 11.84 19.12 15.91
CA GLU A 419 10.90 19.26 14.79
C GLU A 419 9.66 20.06 15.18
N MET A 420 8.97 19.72 16.27
CA MET A 420 7.77 20.43 16.71
C MET A 420 8.07 21.88 17.11
N ASN A 421 9.18 22.13 17.81
CA ASN A 421 9.54 23.46 18.29
C ASN A 421 10.01 24.38 17.14
N LYS A 422 10.41 23.81 15.99
CA LYS A 422 10.82 24.55 14.79
C LYS A 422 9.68 25.36 14.18
N TYR A 423 8.44 24.87 14.23
CA TYR A 423 7.27 25.50 13.60
C TYR A 423 6.49 26.44 14.53
N LEU A 424 6.56 26.15 15.83
CA LEU A 424 5.80 26.82 16.88
C LEU A 424 6.19 28.29 17.02
N ASN A 425 5.26 29.23 16.89
CA ASN A 425 5.46 30.65 17.10
C ASN A 425 4.89 31.10 18.46
N LYS A 426 5.74 31.08 19.49
CA LYS A 426 5.35 31.47 20.87
C LYS A 426 5.11 32.97 21.08
N THR A 427 5.32 33.81 20.05
CA THR A 427 5.01 35.25 20.12
C THR A 427 3.54 35.55 19.88
N LEU A 428 2.81 34.57 19.34
CA LEU A 428 1.37 34.67 19.08
C LEU A 428 0.59 34.07 20.24
N ASN A 429 -0.62 34.58 20.46
CA ASN A 429 -1.53 34.02 21.45
C ASN A 429 -2.29 32.83 20.83
N PRO A 430 -2.25 31.63 21.45
CA PRO A 430 -2.98 30.45 20.95
C PRO A 430 -4.50 30.66 20.85
N CYS A 431 -5.06 31.62 21.61
CA CYS A 431 -6.49 31.90 21.63
C CYS A 431 -6.97 32.87 20.55
N ASP A 432 -6.05 33.51 19.83
CA ASP A 432 -6.38 34.39 18.70
C ASP A 432 -6.36 33.62 17.37
N ASN A 433 -5.37 32.74 17.20
CA ASN A 433 -5.16 31.95 16.00
C ASN A 433 -4.21 30.77 16.27
N PHE A 434 -4.77 29.60 16.53
CA PHE A 434 -3.98 28.44 16.94
C PHE A 434 -3.12 27.85 15.81
N TYR A 435 -3.59 27.91 14.56
CA TYR A 435 -2.79 27.50 13.40
C TYR A 435 -1.49 28.29 13.31
N ASP A 436 -1.56 29.63 13.37
CA ASP A 436 -0.36 30.47 13.28
C ASP A 436 0.50 30.34 14.54
N TYR A 437 -0.08 30.08 15.70
CA TYR A 437 0.67 29.70 16.89
C TYR A 437 1.46 28.40 16.67
N ALA A 438 0.84 27.35 16.14
CA ALA A 438 1.48 26.04 15.96
C ALA A 438 2.43 25.95 14.76
N CYS A 439 2.14 26.71 13.68
CA CYS A 439 2.78 26.62 12.36
C CYS A 439 3.47 27.91 11.91
N GLY A 440 3.38 29.02 12.64
CA GLY A 440 3.78 30.35 12.15
C GLY A 440 5.25 30.52 11.78
N ARG A 441 6.15 29.61 12.21
CA ARG A 441 7.57 29.57 11.80
C ARG A 441 7.89 28.46 10.79
N TRP A 442 6.87 27.81 10.23
CA TRP A 442 7.08 26.72 9.28
C TRP A 442 7.92 27.19 8.09
N GLU A 443 7.57 28.35 7.51
CA GLU A 443 8.19 28.94 6.31
C GLU A 443 9.70 29.22 6.50
N ASP A 444 10.07 29.92 7.58
CA ASP A 444 11.46 30.22 7.94
C ASP A 444 12.34 28.96 7.95
N SER A 445 11.76 27.88 8.45
CA SER A 445 12.47 26.67 8.76
C SER A 445 12.67 25.75 7.56
N HIS A 446 11.95 26.01 6.48
CA HIS A 446 11.99 25.19 5.28
C HIS A 446 12.26 26.03 4.04
N LEU A 447 12.76 27.26 4.16
CA LEU A 447 13.05 28.13 3.00
C LEU A 447 13.85 27.41 1.89
N LEU A 448 14.80 26.53 2.23
CA LEU A 448 15.54 25.71 1.27
C LEU A 448 14.72 24.54 0.71
N GLU A 449 13.94 23.86 1.56
CA GLU A 449 12.98 22.83 1.12
C GLU A 449 11.85 23.42 0.29
N TYR A 450 11.47 24.66 0.54
CA TYR A 450 10.49 25.50 -0.13
C TYR A 450 11.04 25.98 -1.47
N LEU A 451 12.31 26.40 -1.56
CA LEU A 451 12.99 26.67 -2.83
C LEU A 451 13.12 25.37 -3.66
N VAL A 452 13.45 24.25 -3.02
CA VAL A 452 13.45 22.93 -3.65
C VAL A 452 12.02 22.48 -3.98
N GLN A 453 10.99 22.82 -3.20
CA GLN A 453 9.58 22.48 -3.45
C GLN A 453 8.94 23.35 -4.53
N LEU A 454 9.31 24.63 -4.63
CA LEU A 454 9.01 25.52 -5.76
C LEU A 454 9.65 25.00 -7.05
N LEU A 455 10.82 24.36 -6.95
CA LEU A 455 11.51 23.74 -8.08
C LEU A 455 11.13 22.27 -8.31
N SER A 456 10.38 21.63 -7.41
CA SER A 456 10.18 20.18 -7.51
C SER A 456 8.87 19.60 -6.97
N ASN A 457 8.05 20.29 -6.18
CA ASN A 457 6.94 19.68 -5.42
C ASN A 457 5.65 20.53 -5.36
N GLY A 458 5.44 21.50 -6.26
CA GLY A 458 4.19 22.28 -6.40
C GLY A 458 2.93 21.40 -6.61
N GLY A 459 2.40 20.83 -5.54
CA GLY A 459 1.16 20.05 -5.54
C GLY A 459 1.33 18.54 -5.38
N LYS A 460 1.75 18.11 -4.19
CA LYS A 460 1.58 16.72 -3.73
C LYS A 460 0.30 16.47 -2.91
N GLU A 461 -0.55 17.48 -2.71
CA GLU A 461 -1.86 17.32 -2.05
C GLU A 461 -3.06 17.56 -2.97
N TYR A 462 -2.86 17.91 -4.25
CA TYR A 462 -3.95 18.37 -5.12
C TYR A 462 -4.46 17.34 -6.14
N ASP A 463 -4.09 16.06 -6.04
CA ASP A 463 -4.42 15.05 -7.07
C ASP A 463 -5.49 14.01 -6.68
N ASN A 464 -6.17 14.17 -5.53
CA ASN A 464 -7.21 13.22 -5.10
C ASN A 464 -8.65 13.75 -5.22
N PHE A 465 -8.96 14.47 -6.31
CA PHE A 465 -10.35 14.78 -6.67
C PHE A 465 -10.66 14.36 -8.09
N ILE A 466 -10.81 13.05 -8.30
CA ILE A 466 -11.64 12.53 -9.40
C ILE A 466 -12.94 12.06 -8.78
N SER A 467 -13.86 13.00 -8.62
CA SER A 467 -15.25 12.69 -8.34
C SER A 467 -16.11 13.76 -8.99
N HIS A 468 -16.86 13.33 -10.02
CA HIS A 468 -17.88 14.04 -10.82
C HIS A 468 -17.32 15.00 -11.88
N SER A 469 -17.40 14.56 -13.16
CA SER A 469 -17.04 15.30 -14.39
C SER A 469 -15.75 16.13 -14.28
N SER A 470 -14.59 15.50 -14.47
CA SER A 470 -13.29 16.16 -14.41
C SER A 470 -13.08 17.11 -15.60
N PHE A 471 -13.66 18.30 -15.54
CA PHE A 471 -13.36 19.41 -16.45
C PHE A 471 -11.88 19.79 -16.32
N VAL A 472 -11.22 20.11 -17.45
CA VAL A 472 -9.79 20.48 -17.46
C VAL A 472 -9.59 21.83 -16.77
N LEU A 473 -10.53 22.74 -16.98
CA LEU A 473 -10.70 23.99 -16.23
C LEU A 473 -11.81 23.79 -15.18
N SER A 474 -11.71 24.38 -13.99
CA SER A 474 -12.76 24.13 -12.98
C SER A 474 -14.13 24.57 -13.42
N GLN A 475 -15.11 23.79 -12.97
CA GLN A 475 -16.53 24.07 -13.12
C GLN A 475 -16.90 25.51 -12.74
N THR A 476 -16.36 26.06 -11.65
CA THR A 476 -16.63 27.46 -11.22
C THR A 476 -16.09 28.52 -12.18
N ILE A 477 -14.97 28.23 -12.85
CA ILE A 477 -14.41 29.15 -13.86
C ILE A 477 -15.23 29.04 -15.15
N LEU A 478 -15.59 27.82 -15.51
CA LEU A 478 -16.40 27.53 -16.68
C LEU A 478 -17.84 28.04 -16.52
N SER A 479 -18.41 28.06 -15.32
CA SER A 479 -19.77 28.59 -15.09
C SER A 479 -19.84 30.11 -15.15
N ASP A 480 -18.73 30.81 -14.84
CA ASP A 480 -18.63 32.28 -14.83
C ASP A 480 -17.55 32.83 -15.79
N MET A 481 -17.70 32.53 -17.09
CA MET A 481 -16.75 32.97 -18.12
C MET A 481 -16.63 34.49 -18.31
N ASN A 482 -17.54 35.29 -17.75
CA ASN A 482 -17.59 36.74 -17.94
C ASN A 482 -16.79 37.51 -16.88
N ARG A 483 -16.31 36.84 -15.83
CA ARG A 483 -15.54 37.49 -14.76
C ARG A 483 -14.18 37.95 -15.28
N LYS A 484 -13.91 39.25 -15.22
CA LYS A 484 -12.65 39.85 -15.71
C LYS A 484 -11.39 39.20 -15.12
N SER A 485 -11.45 38.74 -13.87
CA SER A 485 -10.32 38.08 -13.20
C SER A 485 -9.99 36.69 -13.75
N LEU A 486 -10.87 36.07 -14.55
CA LEU A 486 -10.73 34.71 -15.07
C LEU A 486 -10.36 34.66 -16.57
N VAL A 487 -10.24 35.82 -17.23
CA VAL A 487 -9.94 35.92 -18.66
C VAL A 487 -8.60 35.26 -19.01
N LYS A 488 -7.60 35.39 -18.14
CA LYS A 488 -6.27 34.77 -18.32
C LYS A 488 -6.37 33.24 -18.32
N ASP A 489 -7.20 32.67 -17.44
CA ASP A 489 -7.37 31.23 -17.32
C ASP A 489 -8.02 30.64 -18.58
N ILE A 490 -9.11 31.27 -19.04
CA ILE A 490 -9.85 30.85 -20.23
C ILE A 490 -8.97 30.96 -21.48
N ALA A 491 -8.20 32.05 -21.61
CA ALA A 491 -7.27 32.24 -22.73
C ALA A 491 -6.17 31.18 -22.74
N SER A 492 -5.61 30.84 -21.56
CA SER A 492 -4.59 29.78 -21.44
C SER A 492 -5.13 28.41 -21.85
N TYR A 493 -6.39 28.11 -21.51
CA TYR A 493 -7.03 26.85 -21.86
C TYR A 493 -7.33 26.77 -23.36
N ALA A 494 -7.82 27.85 -23.97
CA ALA A 494 -8.04 27.90 -25.43
C ALA A 494 -6.74 27.67 -26.20
N LYS A 495 -5.63 28.26 -25.74
CA LYS A 495 -4.30 28.03 -26.31
C LYS A 495 -3.85 26.57 -26.16
N TYR A 496 -4.09 25.95 -25.01
CA TYR A 496 -3.75 24.55 -24.79
C TYR A 496 -4.48 23.61 -25.76
N ILE A 497 -5.80 23.77 -25.91
CA ILE A 497 -6.60 23.00 -26.87
C ILE A 497 -6.06 23.20 -28.30
N HIS A 498 -5.79 24.44 -28.67
CA HIS A 498 -5.25 24.77 -29.99
C HIS A 498 -3.90 24.08 -30.24
N ASP A 499 -2.93 24.25 -29.35
CA ASP A 499 -1.57 23.78 -29.55
C ASP A 499 -1.52 22.24 -29.63
N VAL A 500 -2.29 21.55 -28.78
CA VAL A 500 -2.43 20.09 -28.84
C VAL A 500 -3.17 19.63 -30.10
N SER A 501 -4.19 20.37 -30.54
CA SER A 501 -4.89 20.05 -31.79
C SER A 501 -3.95 20.16 -32.99
N VAL A 502 -3.10 21.20 -33.03
CA VAL A 502 -2.06 21.36 -34.06
C VAL A 502 -1.03 20.24 -33.99
N LEU A 503 -0.60 19.84 -32.80
CA LEU A 503 0.30 18.70 -32.59
C LEU A 503 -0.27 17.41 -33.22
N PHE A 504 -1.59 17.22 -33.15
CA PHE A 504 -2.29 16.09 -33.76
C PHE A 504 -2.72 16.31 -35.22
N GLY A 505 -2.19 17.35 -35.88
CA GLY A 505 -2.36 17.57 -37.32
C GLY A 505 -3.45 18.55 -37.73
N ALA A 506 -4.04 19.31 -36.78
CA ALA A 506 -4.92 20.41 -37.13
C ALA A 506 -4.14 21.54 -37.84
N PRO A 507 -4.75 22.25 -38.80
CA PRO A 507 -4.07 23.31 -39.55
C PRO A 507 -3.68 24.47 -38.61
N ALA A 508 -2.38 24.78 -38.56
CA ALA A 508 -1.85 25.96 -37.92
C ALA A 508 -1.90 27.13 -38.93
N SER A 509 -2.92 28.00 -38.85
CA SER A 509 -2.91 29.22 -39.67
C SER A 509 -2.06 30.30 -39.00
N VAL A 510 -1.27 31.02 -39.79
CA VAL A 510 -0.39 32.11 -39.32
C VAL A 510 -1.15 33.40 -38.99
N HIS A 511 -2.41 33.55 -39.44
CA HIS A 511 -3.23 34.75 -39.19
C HIS A 511 -4.31 34.54 -38.11
N PRO A 512 -4.42 35.43 -37.09
CA PRO A 512 -5.40 35.32 -36.00
C PRO A 512 -6.87 35.31 -36.43
N SER A 513 -7.19 35.92 -37.58
CA SER A 513 -8.56 36.01 -38.13
C SER A 513 -9.03 34.76 -38.88
N ASP A 514 -8.12 33.90 -39.31
CA ASP A 514 -8.41 32.71 -40.15
C ASP A 514 -8.14 31.38 -39.44
N ASN A 515 -7.84 31.43 -38.13
CA ASN A 515 -7.50 30.24 -37.36
C ASN A 515 -8.75 29.45 -36.95
N LYS A 516 -9.30 28.66 -37.87
CA LYS A 516 -10.43 27.76 -37.60
C LYS A 516 -10.17 26.85 -36.37
N THR A 517 -8.92 26.53 -36.07
CA THR A 517 -8.53 25.72 -34.91
C THR A 517 -8.75 26.47 -33.59
N ILE A 518 -8.41 27.76 -33.50
CA ILE A 518 -8.70 28.55 -32.29
C ILE A 518 -10.21 28.80 -32.13
N THR A 519 -10.95 29.01 -33.23
CA THR A 519 -12.40 29.13 -33.17
C THR A 519 -13.04 27.85 -32.64
N SER A 520 -12.59 26.69 -33.12
CA SER A 520 -13.04 25.38 -32.63
C SER A 520 -12.71 25.17 -31.15
N ALA A 521 -11.52 25.58 -30.70
CA ALA A 521 -11.15 25.54 -29.28
C ALA A 521 -12.09 26.40 -28.40
N ILE A 522 -12.46 27.59 -28.86
CA ILE A 522 -13.41 28.45 -28.16
C ILE A 522 -14.82 27.83 -28.11
N GLU A 523 -15.26 27.18 -29.21
CA GLU A 523 -16.55 26.47 -29.24
C GLU A 523 -16.58 25.28 -28.28
N ILE A 524 -15.48 24.52 -28.18
CA ILE A 524 -15.31 23.45 -27.18
C ILE A 524 -15.46 24.02 -25.77
N ILE A 525 -14.77 25.12 -25.45
CA ILE A 525 -14.84 25.74 -24.11
C ILE A 525 -16.24 26.26 -23.80
N LYS A 526 -16.92 26.89 -24.77
CA LYS A 526 -18.31 27.35 -24.59
C LYS A 526 -19.26 26.18 -24.34
N PHE A 527 -19.08 25.07 -25.04
CA PHE A 527 -19.88 23.87 -24.83
C PHE A 527 -19.59 23.26 -23.45
N GLU A 528 -18.31 23.14 -23.07
CA GLU A 528 -17.88 22.66 -21.74
C GLU A 528 -18.40 23.56 -20.61
N SER A 529 -18.46 24.87 -20.84
CA SER A 529 -19.09 25.86 -19.94
C SER A 529 -20.57 25.62 -19.71
N GLU A 530 -21.33 25.33 -20.77
CA GLU A 530 -22.75 25.02 -20.62
C GLU A 530 -22.97 23.70 -19.87
N ILE A 531 -22.11 22.69 -20.08
CA ILE A 531 -22.12 21.45 -19.26
C ILE A 531 -21.82 21.80 -17.79
N ALA A 532 -20.79 22.61 -17.52
CA ALA A 532 -20.42 23.02 -16.16
C ALA A 532 -21.56 23.74 -15.42
N LYS A 533 -22.30 24.64 -16.09
CA LYS A 533 -23.49 25.32 -15.52
C LYS A 533 -24.65 24.35 -15.26
N ILE A 534 -24.78 23.30 -16.07
CA ILE A 534 -25.78 22.26 -15.84
C ILE A 534 -25.39 21.44 -14.62
N SER A 535 -24.11 21.02 -14.53
CA SER A 535 -23.55 20.32 -13.38
C SER A 535 -23.62 21.15 -12.09
N GLU A 536 -23.50 22.49 -12.16
CA GLU A 536 -23.53 23.35 -10.95
C GLU A 536 -24.94 23.43 -10.38
N LYS A 537 -25.93 23.36 -11.26
CA LYS A 537 -27.34 23.32 -10.90
C LYS A 537 -27.83 21.89 -10.66
N SER A 538 -26.95 20.88 -10.73
CA SER A 538 -27.23 19.56 -10.19
C SER A 538 -27.51 19.73 -8.70
N MET A 539 -28.57 19.14 -8.19
CA MET A 539 -28.95 19.29 -6.78
C MET A 539 -28.05 18.47 -5.83
N GLY A 540 -26.89 18.01 -6.29
CA GLY A 540 -25.96 17.18 -5.52
C GLY A 540 -26.31 15.68 -5.59
N LYS A 541 -25.46 14.84 -4.98
CA LYS A 541 -25.63 13.38 -4.96
C LYS A 541 -26.95 12.90 -4.33
N GLU A 542 -27.55 13.73 -3.49
CA GLU A 542 -28.78 13.47 -2.72
C GLU A 542 -30.04 13.35 -3.60
N PHE A 543 -30.00 13.88 -4.82
CA PHE A 543 -31.11 13.83 -5.79
C PHE A 543 -30.86 12.85 -6.93
N GLN A 544 -29.82 12.01 -6.79
CA GLN A 544 -29.60 10.92 -7.72
C GLN A 544 -30.62 9.81 -7.46
N LEU A 545 -31.29 9.37 -8.51
CA LEU A 545 -32.36 8.38 -8.42
C LEU A 545 -31.93 7.08 -9.06
N GLU A 546 -32.28 5.97 -8.42
CA GLU A 546 -32.13 4.65 -9.01
C GLU A 546 -33.16 4.47 -10.14
N ARG A 547 -32.69 4.08 -11.32
CA ARG A 547 -33.50 3.87 -12.53
C ARG A 547 -33.04 2.61 -13.24
N GLN A 548 -33.94 1.96 -13.97
CA GLN A 548 -33.55 0.85 -14.83
C GLN A 548 -32.82 1.38 -16.06
N PHE A 549 -31.75 0.71 -16.49
CA PHE A 549 -30.94 1.09 -17.65
C PHE A 549 -31.79 1.35 -18.90
N LYS A 550 -32.81 0.51 -19.14
CA LYS A 550 -33.74 0.66 -20.28
C LYS A 550 -34.49 1.99 -20.34
N THR A 551 -34.48 2.77 -19.24
CA THR A 551 -35.15 4.07 -19.18
C THR A 551 -34.25 5.24 -19.56
N LEU A 552 -32.94 5.01 -19.77
CA LEU A 552 -31.99 6.07 -20.12
C LEU A 552 -32.30 6.74 -21.47
N ASP A 553 -32.76 5.95 -22.44
CA ASP A 553 -33.19 6.46 -23.76
C ASP A 553 -34.34 7.48 -23.64
N CYS A 554 -35.18 7.37 -22.61
CA CYS A 554 -36.26 8.33 -22.36
C CYS A 554 -35.72 9.70 -21.91
N PHE A 555 -34.54 9.76 -21.28
CA PHE A 555 -33.99 10.99 -20.71
C PHE A 555 -32.99 11.67 -21.64
N ILE A 556 -32.20 10.88 -22.38
CA ILE A 556 -31.26 11.37 -23.39
C ILE A 556 -31.36 10.48 -24.64
N PRO A 557 -32.36 10.71 -25.51
CA PRO A 557 -32.52 9.95 -26.74
C PRO A 557 -31.43 10.22 -27.78
N GLU A 558 -30.63 11.27 -27.58
CA GLU A 558 -29.50 11.62 -28.45
C GLU A 558 -28.31 10.65 -28.32
N VAL A 559 -28.30 9.79 -27.29
CA VAL A 559 -27.20 8.89 -26.96
C VAL A 559 -27.68 7.45 -27.09
N ASN A 560 -26.98 6.65 -27.92
CA ASN A 560 -27.22 5.21 -27.96
C ASN A 560 -26.47 4.52 -26.82
N TRP A 561 -27.14 4.41 -25.67
CA TRP A 561 -26.58 3.80 -24.46
C TRP A 561 -26.22 2.33 -24.68
N THR A 562 -27.03 1.59 -25.42
CA THR A 562 -26.78 0.16 -25.70
C THR A 562 -25.47 -0.02 -26.46
N ASP A 563 -25.20 0.80 -27.48
CA ASP A 563 -23.95 0.74 -28.25
C ASP A 563 -22.73 1.14 -27.41
N ILE A 564 -22.86 2.15 -26.55
CA ILE A 564 -21.77 2.59 -25.65
C ILE A 564 -21.35 1.45 -24.72
N PHE A 565 -22.32 0.72 -24.17
CA PHE A 565 -22.04 -0.38 -23.26
C PHE A 565 -21.85 -1.73 -23.96
N ALA A 566 -22.09 -1.84 -25.28
CA ALA A 566 -21.98 -3.10 -26.04
C ALA A 566 -20.62 -3.80 -25.89
N ASN A 567 -19.52 -3.05 -25.82
CA ASN A 567 -18.18 -3.62 -25.60
C ASN A 567 -17.98 -4.13 -24.17
N VAL A 568 -18.61 -3.50 -23.18
CA VAL A 568 -18.64 -3.99 -21.80
C VAL A 568 -19.43 -5.31 -21.73
N LEU A 569 -20.50 -5.42 -22.52
CA LEU A 569 -21.33 -6.63 -22.60
C LEU A 569 -20.60 -7.83 -23.19
N GLN A 570 -19.87 -7.61 -24.29
CA GLN A 570 -19.14 -8.68 -24.98
C GLN A 570 -17.99 -9.23 -24.13
N ASN A 571 -17.29 -8.38 -23.38
CA ASN A 571 -16.16 -8.81 -22.55
C ASN A 571 -16.57 -9.64 -21.32
N HIS A 572 -17.84 -9.57 -20.90
CA HIS A 572 -18.34 -10.28 -19.71
C HIS A 572 -19.41 -11.34 -19.99
N ASN A 573 -19.60 -11.74 -21.26
CA ASN A 573 -20.64 -12.69 -21.67
C ASN A 573 -22.06 -12.31 -21.16
N MET A 574 -22.32 -11.02 -20.98
CA MET A 574 -23.62 -10.53 -20.52
C MET A 574 -24.54 -10.36 -21.73
N SER A 575 -25.74 -10.95 -21.68
CA SER A 575 -26.74 -10.71 -22.73
C SER A 575 -27.20 -9.24 -22.73
N ALA A 576 -27.55 -8.69 -23.88
CA ALA A 576 -28.12 -7.33 -23.97
C ALA A 576 -29.37 -7.16 -23.08
N ASN A 577 -30.10 -8.24 -22.81
CA ASN A 577 -31.26 -8.25 -21.92
C ASN A 577 -30.87 -8.06 -20.44
N ALA A 578 -29.67 -8.49 -20.03
CA ALA A 578 -29.21 -8.33 -18.65
C ALA A 578 -28.93 -6.86 -18.27
N LEU A 579 -28.60 -5.99 -19.24
CA LEU A 579 -28.46 -4.55 -18.99
C LEU A 579 -29.79 -3.90 -18.67
N ASN A 580 -30.85 -4.25 -19.40
CA ASN A 580 -32.15 -3.59 -19.28
C ASN A 580 -32.74 -3.69 -17.87
N ASP A 581 -32.34 -4.73 -17.13
CA ASP A 581 -32.74 -4.99 -15.76
C ASP A 581 -31.75 -4.43 -14.72
N MET A 582 -30.59 -3.89 -15.13
CA MET A 582 -29.66 -3.22 -14.21
C MET A 582 -30.23 -1.89 -13.73
N ASN A 583 -29.97 -1.61 -12.46
CA ASN A 583 -30.22 -0.33 -11.86
C ASN A 583 -29.00 0.59 -12.00
N VAL A 584 -29.25 1.82 -12.46
CA VAL A 584 -28.28 2.90 -12.63
C VAL A 584 -28.69 4.09 -11.78
N ILE A 585 -27.70 4.73 -11.16
CA ILE A 585 -27.90 5.94 -10.37
C ILE A 585 -27.78 7.14 -11.32
N VAL A 586 -28.85 7.92 -11.46
CA VAL A 586 -28.91 9.04 -12.40
C VAL A 586 -29.31 10.34 -11.73
N ASP A 587 -28.63 11.42 -12.09
CA ASP A 587 -29.12 12.77 -11.84
C ASP A 587 -30.07 13.19 -12.97
N MET A 588 -31.36 13.08 -12.70
CA MET A 588 -32.42 13.42 -13.64
C MET A 588 -32.34 14.86 -14.14
N HIS A 589 -31.96 15.79 -13.28
CA HIS A 589 -31.90 17.21 -13.60
C HIS A 589 -30.73 17.51 -14.54
N TYR A 590 -29.57 16.91 -14.27
CA TYR A 590 -28.43 16.94 -15.18
C TYR A 590 -28.78 16.31 -16.53
N MET A 591 -29.36 15.10 -16.54
CA MET A 591 -29.64 14.34 -17.76
C MET A 591 -30.59 15.09 -18.71
N ILE A 592 -31.71 15.62 -18.19
CA ILE A 592 -32.70 16.36 -19.01
C ILE A 592 -32.09 17.64 -19.60
N ARG A 593 -31.29 18.37 -18.81
CA ARG A 593 -30.65 19.60 -19.27
C ARG A 593 -29.53 19.32 -20.26
N LEU A 594 -28.76 18.26 -20.06
CA LEU A 594 -27.75 17.79 -21.00
C LEU A 594 -28.40 17.41 -22.33
N SER A 595 -29.51 16.65 -22.33
CA SER A 595 -30.26 16.33 -23.56
C SER A 595 -30.70 17.58 -24.32
N LYS A 596 -31.22 18.60 -23.62
CA LYS A 596 -31.54 19.91 -24.24
C LYS A 596 -30.31 20.59 -24.84
N LEU A 597 -29.16 20.53 -24.17
CA LEU A 597 -27.89 21.09 -24.65
C LEU A 597 -27.37 20.33 -25.88
N LEU A 598 -27.46 19.00 -25.90
CA LEU A 598 -27.04 18.18 -27.02
C LEU A 598 -27.86 18.49 -28.28
N ARG A 599 -29.20 18.60 -28.18
CA ARG A 599 -30.06 18.93 -29.33
C ARG A 599 -29.75 20.28 -29.98
N LYS A 600 -29.39 21.29 -29.19
CA LYS A 600 -29.11 22.65 -29.70
C LYS A 600 -27.67 22.83 -30.19
N THR A 601 -26.78 21.85 -29.97
CA THR A 601 -25.35 21.95 -30.29
C THR A 601 -25.07 21.21 -31.59
N SER A 602 -24.23 21.80 -32.46
CA SER A 602 -23.88 21.15 -33.72
C SER A 602 -23.10 19.84 -33.49
N PRO A 603 -23.31 18.80 -34.32
CA PRO A 603 -22.56 17.54 -34.20
C PRO A 603 -21.04 17.73 -34.26
N THR A 604 -20.55 18.73 -35.00
CA THR A 604 -19.12 19.06 -35.08
C THR A 604 -18.54 19.54 -33.76
N VAL A 605 -19.25 20.39 -33.02
CA VAL A 605 -18.78 20.87 -31.70
C VAL A 605 -18.77 19.73 -30.68
N ILE A 606 -19.79 18.87 -30.71
CA ILE A 606 -19.85 17.68 -29.83
C ILE A 606 -18.69 16.73 -30.15
N ALA A 607 -18.45 16.44 -31.44
CA ALA A 607 -17.35 15.59 -31.87
C ALA A 607 -15.98 16.17 -31.50
N ASN A 608 -15.78 17.47 -31.67
CA ASN A 608 -14.56 18.17 -31.28
C ASN A 608 -14.33 18.14 -29.76
N TYR A 609 -15.39 18.33 -28.95
CA TYR A 609 -15.31 18.20 -27.50
C TYR A 609 -14.92 16.77 -27.09
N LEU A 610 -15.57 15.74 -27.64
CA LEU A 610 -15.23 14.35 -27.35
C LEU A 610 -13.79 14.01 -27.78
N GLY A 611 -13.37 14.48 -28.96
CA GLY A 611 -12.01 14.36 -29.46
C GLY A 611 -11.00 15.03 -28.53
N TRP A 612 -11.31 16.24 -28.04
CA TRP A 612 -10.49 16.92 -27.04
C TRP A 612 -10.38 16.13 -25.74
N ARG A 613 -11.48 15.57 -25.23
CA ARG A 613 -11.44 14.73 -24.01
C ARG A 613 -10.52 13.52 -24.18
N VAL A 614 -10.53 12.88 -25.35
CA VAL A 614 -9.61 11.79 -25.67
C VAL A 614 -8.17 12.30 -25.78
N ALA A 615 -7.95 13.41 -26.48
CA ALA A 615 -6.63 14.00 -26.67
C ALA A 615 -6.00 14.47 -25.34
N GLU A 616 -6.78 15.02 -24.42
CA GLU A 616 -6.29 15.45 -23.12
C GLU A 616 -5.93 14.25 -22.23
N THR A 617 -6.74 13.19 -22.26
CA THR A 617 -6.54 12.01 -21.41
C THR A 617 -5.47 11.05 -21.96
N MET A 618 -5.38 10.89 -23.28
CA MET A 618 -4.50 9.90 -23.93
C MET A 618 -3.42 10.52 -24.81
N GLY A 619 -3.40 11.85 -24.98
CA GLY A 619 -2.50 12.53 -25.91
C GLY A 619 -1.03 12.32 -25.57
N PHE A 620 -0.68 12.11 -24.31
CA PHE A 620 0.69 11.79 -23.90
C PHE A 620 1.21 10.48 -24.52
N LEU A 621 0.32 9.52 -24.83
CA LEU A 621 0.70 8.24 -25.44
C LEU A 621 1.14 8.39 -26.91
N VAL A 622 0.60 9.40 -27.60
CA VAL A 622 0.81 9.59 -29.05
C VAL A 622 1.72 10.78 -29.32
N GLY A 623 1.54 11.89 -28.60
CA GLY A 623 2.30 13.13 -28.77
C GLY A 623 3.61 13.19 -27.98
N GLY A 624 3.86 12.21 -27.10
CA GLY A 624 5.13 12.06 -26.37
C GLY A 624 5.56 13.34 -25.62
N PRO A 625 6.86 13.68 -25.61
CA PRO A 625 7.38 14.86 -24.90
C PRO A 625 6.73 16.19 -25.33
N GLN A 626 6.38 16.35 -26.60
CA GLN A 626 5.79 17.60 -27.11
C GLN A 626 4.40 17.86 -26.52
N PHE A 627 3.59 16.80 -26.37
CA PHE A 627 2.31 16.91 -25.67
C PHE A 627 2.52 17.32 -24.20
N LEU A 628 3.47 16.70 -23.51
CA LEU A 628 3.78 16.99 -22.11
C LEU A 628 4.26 18.43 -21.90
N ASP A 629 4.96 19.03 -22.86
CA ASP A 629 5.41 20.42 -22.80
C ASP A 629 4.24 21.41 -22.94
N HIS A 630 3.26 21.14 -23.81
CA HIS A 630 2.03 21.93 -23.91
C HIS A 630 1.17 21.81 -22.65
N GLN A 631 0.99 20.59 -22.14
CA GLN A 631 0.26 20.34 -20.89
C GLN A 631 0.92 21.06 -19.71
N ARG A 632 2.26 21.01 -19.62
CA ARG A 632 3.05 21.74 -18.63
C ARG A 632 2.85 23.24 -18.72
N THR A 633 2.96 23.82 -19.91
CA THR A 633 2.80 25.27 -20.11
C THR A 633 1.43 25.75 -19.62
N PHE A 634 0.37 24.97 -19.89
CA PHE A 634 -0.97 25.27 -19.38
C PHE A 634 -1.04 25.19 -17.85
N HIS A 635 -0.52 24.12 -17.25
CA HIS A 635 -0.54 23.96 -15.79
C HIS A 635 0.29 25.02 -15.06
N ASP A 636 1.46 25.38 -15.57
CA ASP A 636 2.33 26.42 -14.98
C ASP A 636 1.59 27.78 -14.96
N ILE A 637 0.78 28.09 -15.98
CA ILE A 637 -0.06 29.30 -16.01
C ILE A 637 -1.22 29.23 -15.00
N GLN A 638 -1.83 28.06 -14.84
CA GLN A 638 -2.96 27.84 -13.93
C GLN A 638 -2.54 27.83 -12.44
N SER A 639 -1.39 27.24 -12.11
CA SER A 639 -0.89 27.15 -10.74
C SER A 639 0.03 28.30 -10.36
N ASN A 640 0.60 29.01 -11.35
CA ASN A 640 1.65 30.01 -11.18
C ASN A 640 2.95 29.41 -10.59
N GLU A 641 3.19 28.11 -10.81
CA GLU A 641 4.33 27.35 -10.29
C GLU A 641 5.35 27.01 -11.39
N ARG A 642 6.61 26.78 -11.01
CA ARG A 642 7.65 26.23 -11.91
C ARG A 642 7.61 24.70 -11.93
N THR A 643 8.00 24.16 -13.07
CA THR A 643 7.86 22.76 -13.49
C THR A 643 8.45 21.71 -12.52
N LYS A 644 7.70 20.62 -12.29
CA LYS A 644 8.17 19.39 -11.60
C LYS A 644 9.19 18.61 -12.45
N THR A 645 10.18 17.97 -11.83
CA THR A 645 11.10 17.05 -12.52
C THR A 645 10.36 15.90 -13.21
N LEU A 646 10.90 15.39 -14.34
CA LEU A 646 10.27 14.33 -15.16
C LEU A 646 9.86 13.10 -14.33
N TRP A 647 10.71 12.63 -13.42
CA TRP A 647 10.41 11.48 -12.56
C TRP A 647 9.17 11.70 -11.67
N LYS A 648 8.92 12.95 -11.21
CA LYS A 648 7.73 13.28 -10.42
C LYS A 648 6.47 13.35 -11.26
N GLN A 649 6.60 13.75 -12.53
CA GLN A 649 5.49 13.68 -13.49
C GLN A 649 5.12 12.22 -13.76
N CYS A 650 6.11 11.33 -13.88
CA CYS A 650 5.91 9.88 -14.02
C CYS A 650 5.30 9.19 -12.79
N LEU A 651 5.53 9.73 -11.58
CA LEU A 651 4.92 9.16 -10.37
C LEU A 651 3.39 9.26 -10.36
N LYS A 652 2.80 10.27 -10.98
CA LYS A 652 1.34 10.46 -11.00
C LYS A 652 0.62 9.30 -11.72
N PRO A 653 0.90 9.00 -13.01
CA PRO A 653 0.27 7.86 -13.68
C PRO A 653 0.65 6.52 -13.03
N LEU A 654 1.85 6.37 -12.47
CA LEU A 654 2.21 5.16 -11.72
C LEU A 654 1.35 4.98 -10.46
N LYS A 655 1.12 6.04 -9.68
CA LYS A 655 0.22 6.01 -8.52
C LYS A 655 -1.22 5.72 -8.92
N THR A 656 -1.68 6.26 -10.06
CA THR A 656 -3.06 6.10 -10.52
C THR A 656 -3.31 4.70 -11.11
N HIS A 657 -2.39 4.18 -11.91
CA HIS A 657 -2.61 2.95 -12.69
C HIS A 657 -1.96 1.72 -12.07
N LEU A 658 -0.89 1.89 -11.28
CA LEU A 658 -0.17 0.80 -10.62
C LEU A 658 0.02 1.05 -9.10
N PRO A 659 -1.04 1.45 -8.36
CA PRO A 659 -0.92 1.83 -6.95
C PRO A 659 -0.35 0.70 -6.10
N TYR A 660 -0.84 -0.53 -6.25
CA TYR A 660 -0.41 -1.67 -5.44
C TYR A 660 1.03 -2.10 -5.71
N LEU A 661 1.51 -1.97 -6.95
CA LEU A 661 2.92 -2.21 -7.26
C LEU A 661 3.82 -1.22 -6.53
N LEU A 662 3.49 0.08 -6.61
CA LEU A 662 4.24 1.12 -5.90
C LEU A 662 4.16 0.94 -4.38
N THR A 663 2.98 0.61 -3.85
CA THR A 663 2.76 0.32 -2.44
C THR A 663 3.60 -0.86 -1.98
N ARG A 664 3.70 -1.93 -2.77
CA ARG A 664 4.49 -3.12 -2.41
C ARG A 664 5.95 -2.77 -2.21
N GLU A 665 6.53 -2.01 -3.14
CA GLU A 665 7.92 -1.55 -3.03
C GLU A 665 8.14 -0.54 -1.89
N TYR A 666 7.19 0.38 -1.70
CA TYR A 666 7.23 1.31 -0.57
C TYR A 666 7.15 0.59 0.78
N ALA A 667 6.22 -0.35 0.93
CA ALA A 667 5.96 -1.06 2.16
C ALA A 667 7.12 -1.98 2.58
N LYS A 668 7.84 -2.59 1.62
CA LYS A 668 9.07 -3.36 1.90
C LYS A 668 10.12 -2.56 2.67
N LYS A 669 10.19 -1.24 2.41
CA LYS A 669 11.24 -0.38 2.93
C LYS A 669 10.80 0.45 4.15
N TYR A 670 9.53 0.86 4.20
CA TYR A 670 9.08 1.89 5.14
C TYR A 670 7.87 1.50 6.00
N LEU A 671 7.28 0.30 5.86
CA LEU A 671 6.13 -0.14 6.65
C LEU A 671 6.38 -1.53 7.26
N THR A 672 6.89 -1.54 8.48
CA THR A 672 7.10 -2.78 9.26
C THR A 672 5.81 -3.28 9.90
N GLN A 673 5.74 -4.57 10.23
CA GLN A 673 4.58 -5.16 10.93
C GLN A 673 4.30 -4.50 12.30
N PRO A 674 5.31 -4.17 13.14
CA PRO A 674 5.08 -3.45 14.39
C PRO A 674 4.41 -2.08 14.20
N GLU A 675 4.85 -1.29 13.21
CA GLU A 675 4.25 0.02 12.90
C GLU A 675 2.78 -0.13 12.48
N ARG A 676 2.48 -1.15 11.67
CA ARG A 676 1.11 -1.48 11.24
C ARG A 676 0.22 -1.86 12.42
N HIS A 677 0.70 -2.69 13.34
CA HIS A 677 -0.07 -3.12 14.50
C HIS A 677 -0.43 -1.95 15.44
N ARG A 678 0.47 -0.98 15.61
CA ARG A 678 0.21 0.21 16.43
C ARG A 678 -0.90 1.09 15.87
N VAL A 679 -0.88 1.35 14.56
CA VAL A 679 -1.96 2.12 13.91
C VAL A 679 -3.28 1.37 14.03
N TYR A 680 -3.27 0.05 13.93
CA TYR A 680 -4.46 -0.77 14.14
C TYR A 680 -5.06 -0.60 15.55
N GLU A 681 -4.23 -0.55 16.60
CA GLU A 681 -4.73 -0.28 17.95
C GLU A 681 -5.31 1.14 18.10
N ILE A 682 -4.69 2.16 17.51
CA ILE A 682 -5.27 3.53 17.47
C ILE A 682 -6.64 3.50 16.79
N VAL A 683 -6.75 2.81 15.65
CA VAL A 683 -8.01 2.72 14.91
C VAL A 683 -9.10 2.09 15.76
N LYS A 684 -8.79 1.00 16.45
CA LYS A 684 -9.72 0.32 17.35
C LYS A 684 -10.17 1.24 18.49
N SER A 685 -9.24 1.94 19.13
CA SER A 685 -9.54 2.86 20.24
C SER A 685 -10.40 4.05 19.80
N VAL A 686 -10.08 4.66 18.66
CA VAL A 686 -10.86 5.79 18.12
C VAL A 686 -12.24 5.33 17.67
N LYS A 687 -12.37 4.16 17.03
CA LYS A 687 -13.68 3.59 16.65
C LYS A 687 -14.56 3.35 17.86
N GLN A 688 -14.00 2.78 18.92
CA GLN A 688 -14.74 2.55 20.16
C GLN A 688 -15.20 3.88 20.79
N SER A 689 -14.32 4.88 20.85
CA SER A 689 -14.68 6.19 21.39
C SER A 689 -15.72 6.93 20.54
N PHE A 690 -15.70 6.76 19.21
CA PHE A 690 -16.72 7.32 18.33
C PHE A 690 -18.09 6.68 18.60
N ILE A 691 -18.14 5.36 18.85
CA ILE A 691 -19.38 4.67 19.24
C ILE A 691 -19.93 5.24 20.55
N GLU A 692 -19.08 5.44 21.56
CA GLU A 692 -19.47 6.03 22.85
C GLU A 692 -20.06 7.44 22.67
N LEU A 693 -19.42 8.29 21.87
CA LEU A 693 -19.92 9.62 21.53
C LEU A 693 -21.32 9.58 20.88
N MET A 694 -21.55 8.62 19.98
CA MET A 694 -22.87 8.44 19.35
C MET A 694 -23.93 7.95 20.34
N GLU A 695 -23.56 7.09 21.30
CA GLU A 695 -24.46 6.61 22.35
C GLU A 695 -24.97 7.73 23.26
N GLU A 696 -24.18 8.81 23.44
CA GLU A 696 -24.53 9.95 24.28
C GLU A 696 -25.54 10.91 23.61
N LYS A 697 -25.59 10.99 22.28
CA LYS A 697 -26.42 12.00 21.58
C LYS A 697 -27.91 11.76 21.70
N GLN A 698 -28.64 12.61 22.41
CA GLN A 698 -30.08 12.44 22.63
C GLN A 698 -30.91 12.62 21.36
N TRP A 699 -30.45 13.47 20.45
CA TRP A 699 -31.14 13.76 19.19
C TRP A 699 -31.13 12.61 18.17
N LEU A 700 -30.28 11.60 18.37
CA LEU A 700 -30.16 10.47 17.47
C LEU A 700 -31.11 9.34 17.89
N ASP A 701 -32.24 9.23 17.20
CA ASP A 701 -33.14 8.10 17.36
C ASP A 701 -32.52 6.82 16.76
N ASN A 702 -32.90 5.66 17.30
CA ASN A 702 -32.48 4.34 16.80
C ASN A 702 -30.95 4.14 16.73
N LYS A 703 -30.24 4.61 17.77
CA LYS A 703 -28.77 4.59 17.87
C LYS A 703 -28.14 3.24 17.52
N SER A 704 -28.80 2.13 17.88
CA SER A 704 -28.30 0.77 17.64
C SER A 704 -27.97 0.49 16.15
N GLU A 705 -28.75 1.03 15.21
CA GLU A 705 -28.49 0.83 13.78
C GLU A 705 -27.28 1.64 13.29
N PHE A 706 -27.14 2.88 13.78
CA PHE A 706 -25.99 3.74 13.51
C PHE A 706 -24.70 3.15 14.09
N ILE A 707 -24.75 2.67 15.33
CA ILE A 707 -23.65 1.99 16.00
C ILE A 707 -23.28 0.72 15.25
N ASN A 708 -24.26 -0.05 14.76
CA ASN A 708 -24.00 -1.24 13.94
C ASN A 708 -23.29 -0.88 12.63
N LYS A 709 -23.65 0.23 11.99
CA LYS A 709 -22.96 0.73 10.79
C LYS A 709 -21.50 1.07 11.10
N VAL A 710 -21.23 1.78 12.18
CA VAL A 710 -19.85 2.15 12.57
C VAL A 710 -19.04 0.92 13.01
N SER A 711 -19.65 0.00 13.75
CA SER A 711 -18.97 -1.20 14.26
C SER A 711 -18.54 -2.15 13.13
N THR A 712 -19.26 -2.17 12.01
CA THR A 712 -19.02 -3.03 10.85
C THR A 712 -18.08 -2.43 9.79
N ILE A 713 -17.58 -1.21 9.99
CA ILE A 713 -16.55 -0.59 9.14
C ILE A 713 -15.34 -1.54 9.05
N ARG A 714 -14.92 -1.85 7.81
CA ARG A 714 -13.73 -2.67 7.56
C ARG A 714 -12.48 -1.80 7.55
N GLU A 715 -11.54 -2.07 8.45
CA GLU A 715 -10.32 -1.28 8.60
C GLU A 715 -9.19 -1.84 7.73
N ASN A 716 -8.65 -1.03 6.82
CA ASN A 716 -7.48 -1.38 6.02
C ASN A 716 -6.28 -0.53 6.44
N VAL A 717 -5.43 -1.07 7.32
CA VAL A 717 -4.25 -0.35 7.84
C VAL A 717 -3.01 -0.66 7.03
N GLY A 718 -2.42 0.38 6.41
CA GLY A 718 -1.21 0.26 5.60
C GLY A 718 -1.53 -0.31 4.23
N TYR A 719 -1.43 -1.62 4.06
CA TYR A 719 -1.62 -2.30 2.77
C TYR A 719 -2.53 -3.53 2.91
N PRO A 720 -3.16 -4.01 1.82
CA PRO A 720 -3.93 -5.27 1.87
C PRO A 720 -3.06 -6.46 2.26
N ASP A 721 -3.61 -7.41 3.02
CA ASP A 721 -2.86 -8.61 3.43
C ASP A 721 -2.35 -9.45 2.27
N TRP A 722 -3.07 -9.43 1.14
CA TRP A 722 -2.67 -10.13 -0.09
C TRP A 722 -1.48 -9.48 -0.82
N LEU A 723 -1.06 -8.27 -0.44
CA LEU A 723 -0.04 -7.51 -1.18
C LEU A 723 1.31 -8.24 -1.29
N PHE A 724 1.65 -9.02 -0.25
CA PHE A 724 2.90 -9.76 -0.16
C PHE A 724 2.79 -11.25 -0.49
N ASP A 725 1.58 -11.72 -0.83
CA ASP A 725 1.38 -13.06 -1.40
C ASP A 725 1.55 -12.95 -2.92
N ASP A 726 2.63 -13.53 -3.46
CA ASP A 726 2.93 -13.42 -4.89
C ASP A 726 1.84 -13.98 -5.79
N ASN A 727 1.15 -15.03 -5.38
CA ASN A 727 0.09 -15.63 -6.18
C ASN A 727 -1.14 -14.72 -6.22
N GLN A 728 -1.55 -14.19 -5.07
CA GLN A 728 -2.68 -13.26 -5.01
C GLN A 728 -2.34 -11.91 -5.65
N PHE A 729 -1.11 -11.42 -5.47
CA PHE A 729 -0.62 -10.21 -6.13
C PHE A 729 -0.59 -10.37 -7.64
N LEU A 730 -0.04 -11.47 -8.18
CA LEU A 730 -0.03 -11.72 -9.61
C LEU A 730 -1.44 -11.96 -10.16
N ALA A 731 -2.28 -12.73 -9.47
CA ALA A 731 -3.67 -12.96 -9.88
C ALA A 731 -4.49 -11.65 -9.94
N PHE A 732 -4.27 -10.74 -8.99
CA PHE A 732 -4.87 -9.40 -8.99
C PHE A 732 -4.46 -8.59 -10.23
N HIS A 733 -3.20 -8.69 -10.68
CA HIS A 733 -2.70 -7.97 -11.85
C HIS A 733 -2.89 -8.73 -13.19
N GLN A 734 -3.18 -10.04 -13.16
CA GLN A 734 -3.48 -10.85 -14.35
C GLN A 734 -4.92 -10.66 -14.85
N ASN A 735 -5.85 -10.28 -13.97
CA ASN A 735 -7.27 -10.09 -14.29
C ASN A 735 -7.68 -8.61 -14.41
N LEU A 736 -6.80 -7.73 -14.89
CA LEU A 736 -7.07 -6.29 -15.07
C LEU A 736 -8.03 -6.02 -16.26
N GLN A 737 -9.23 -6.59 -16.19
CA GLN A 737 -10.45 -6.02 -16.74
C GLN A 737 -11.27 -5.59 -15.54
N TYR A 738 -11.23 -4.33 -15.10
CA TYR A 738 -12.35 -3.60 -14.49
C TYR A 738 -11.90 -2.21 -14.02
N LEU A 739 -12.89 -1.30 -14.00
CA LEU A 739 -12.82 0.14 -13.78
C LEU A 739 -12.02 0.55 -12.53
N LEU A 740 -11.47 1.77 -12.61
CA LEU A 740 -10.97 2.55 -11.48
C LEU A 740 -12.04 2.63 -10.36
N VAL A 741 -12.03 1.66 -9.45
CA VAL A 741 -12.65 1.83 -8.14
C VAL A 741 -11.62 2.54 -7.29
N TYR A 742 -11.84 3.85 -7.11
CA TYR A 742 -11.15 4.67 -6.14
C TYR A 742 -11.47 4.15 -4.73
N PHE A 743 -10.72 3.16 -4.28
CA PHE A 743 -10.63 2.91 -2.85
C PHE A 743 -9.74 4.00 -2.27
N ILE A 744 -10.34 4.90 -1.48
CA ILE A 744 -9.60 5.71 -0.51
C ILE A 744 -8.91 4.70 0.43
N ARG A 745 -7.65 4.38 0.15
CA ARG A 745 -6.79 3.56 1.02
C ARG A 745 -5.71 4.46 1.56
N LEU A 746 -5.89 4.78 2.83
CA LEU A 746 -4.98 5.62 3.57
C LEU A 746 -3.76 4.82 4.00
N PHE A 747 -2.64 5.12 3.36
CA PHE A 747 -1.31 4.67 3.77
C PHE A 747 -0.88 5.48 4.99
N MET A 748 -1.37 5.09 6.17
CA MET A 748 -0.92 5.65 7.43
C MET A 748 0.40 4.99 7.84
N THR A 749 1.50 5.74 7.77
CA THR A 749 2.76 5.38 8.40
C THR A 749 2.80 6.03 9.79
N ALA A 750 2.76 5.24 10.87
CA ALA A 750 3.11 5.74 12.19
C ALA A 750 4.57 5.37 12.48
N LYS A 751 5.43 6.38 12.61
CA LYS A 751 6.67 6.21 13.40
C LYS A 751 6.27 6.09 14.88
N ASP A 752 7.15 5.54 15.71
CA ASP A 752 6.94 5.28 17.15
C ASP A 752 6.85 6.57 18.01
N ARG A 753 5.87 7.44 17.73
CA ARG A 753 5.74 8.71 18.44
C ARG A 753 4.97 8.55 19.75
N ARG A 754 5.15 9.51 20.65
CA ARG A 754 4.42 9.57 21.93
C ARG A 754 2.91 9.59 21.72
N ILE A 755 2.16 9.07 22.69
CA ILE A 755 0.73 8.76 22.51
C ILE A 755 -0.11 10.02 22.20
N TYR A 756 0.17 11.17 22.84
CA TYR A 756 -0.50 12.44 22.51
C TYR A 756 -0.24 12.91 21.06
N ILE A 757 0.91 12.58 20.48
CA ILE A 757 1.22 12.90 19.08
C ILE A 757 0.45 12.00 18.14
N ASN A 758 0.45 10.69 18.42
CA ASN A 758 -0.24 9.69 17.61
C ASN A 758 -1.75 9.93 17.58
N PHE A 759 -2.36 10.18 18.75
CA PHE A 759 -3.79 10.49 18.82
C PHE A 759 -4.10 11.89 18.27
N GLY A 760 -3.29 12.90 18.57
CA GLY A 760 -3.48 14.25 18.03
C GLY A 760 -3.44 14.30 16.50
N SER A 761 -2.56 13.51 15.89
CA SER A 761 -2.41 13.44 14.43
C SER A 761 -3.21 12.30 13.78
N ILE A 762 -2.73 11.06 13.89
CA ILE A 762 -3.31 9.88 13.23
C ILE A 762 -4.68 9.55 13.81
N GLY A 763 -4.84 9.63 15.13
CA GLY A 763 -6.13 9.34 15.77
C GLY A 763 -7.23 10.28 15.29
N SER A 764 -6.97 11.59 15.28
CA SER A 764 -7.92 12.60 14.79
C SER A 764 -8.29 12.36 13.33
N PHE A 765 -7.31 11.99 12.52
CA PHE A 765 -7.52 11.63 11.13
C PHE A 765 -8.35 10.33 10.97
N VAL A 766 -8.11 9.31 11.77
CA VAL A 766 -8.93 8.09 11.76
C VAL A 766 -10.37 8.38 12.14
N GLY A 767 -10.58 9.19 13.18
CA GLY A 767 -11.92 9.58 13.60
C GLY A 767 -12.66 10.37 12.51
N HIS A 768 -11.94 11.21 11.75
CA HIS A 768 -12.49 11.92 10.60
C HIS A 768 -13.04 10.93 9.55
N GLU A 769 -12.26 9.91 9.18
CA GLU A 769 -12.71 8.89 8.22
C GLU A 769 -13.89 8.06 8.74
N ILE A 770 -13.91 7.74 10.05
CA ILE A 770 -15.03 7.03 10.68
C ILE A 770 -16.30 7.89 10.65
N SER A 771 -16.19 9.20 10.86
CA SER A 771 -17.33 10.11 10.87
C SER A 771 -18.06 10.20 9.51
N HIS A 772 -17.38 9.93 8.39
CA HIS A 772 -18.04 9.85 7.08
C HIS A 772 -19.08 8.72 7.02
N ALA A 773 -18.90 7.64 7.81
CA ALA A 773 -19.89 6.59 7.93
C ALA A 773 -21.14 7.03 8.72
N SER A 774 -21.05 8.07 9.55
CA SER A 774 -22.20 8.60 10.26
C SER A 774 -22.93 9.71 9.50
N MET A 775 -22.59 10.01 8.24
CA MET A 775 -23.34 10.95 7.39
C MET A 775 -24.57 10.30 6.71
N PRO A 776 -25.66 11.06 6.45
CA PRO A 776 -26.86 10.57 5.78
C PRO A 776 -26.63 10.28 4.30
N ARG A 777 -26.08 9.09 3.98
CA ARG A 777 -25.87 8.66 2.59
C ARG A 777 -26.20 7.19 2.30
N TYR A 778 -25.56 6.26 3.02
CA TYR A 778 -25.64 4.82 2.72
C TYR A 778 -25.93 4.01 3.99
N ASN A 779 -26.54 2.83 3.86
CA ASN A 779 -26.64 1.86 4.95
C ASN A 779 -25.35 0.99 5.04
N ALA A 780 -25.29 0.04 5.99
CA ALA A 780 -24.13 -0.86 6.16
C ALA A 780 -23.87 -1.80 4.96
N ASP A 781 -24.86 -1.96 4.07
CA ASP A 781 -24.80 -2.78 2.85
C ASP A 781 -24.67 -1.92 1.57
N GLU A 782 -24.24 -0.65 1.69
CA GLU A 782 -24.06 0.31 0.59
C GLU A 782 -25.34 0.64 -0.22
N ARG A 783 -26.55 0.35 0.31
CA ARG A 783 -27.84 0.75 -0.29
C ARG A 783 -28.30 2.11 0.21
N LEU A 784 -28.97 2.87 -0.66
CA LEU A 784 -29.57 4.16 -0.34
C LEU A 784 -30.71 4.00 0.69
N LEU A 785 -30.68 4.85 1.72
CA LEU A 785 -31.76 5.14 2.69
C LEU A 785 -32.18 4.01 3.66
N TYR A 786 -31.37 3.81 4.71
CA TYR A 786 -31.74 3.38 6.08
C TYR A 786 -30.43 3.51 6.92
N PRO A 787 -30.32 4.13 8.12
CA PRO A 787 -31.28 4.19 9.24
C PRO A 787 -31.83 5.60 9.57
N TRP A 788 -31.69 6.56 8.65
CA TRP A 788 -32.13 7.94 8.86
C TRP A 788 -33.65 8.08 8.70
N ASN A 789 -34.34 8.46 9.77
CA ASN A 789 -35.73 8.90 9.73
C ASN A 789 -35.82 10.42 9.50
N ASP A 790 -36.99 10.94 9.13
CA ASP A 790 -37.18 12.38 8.86
C ASP A 790 -36.82 13.26 10.07
N SER A 791 -37.04 12.77 11.29
CA SER A 791 -36.69 13.48 12.53
C SER A 791 -35.17 13.70 12.64
N ASN A 792 -34.40 12.62 12.54
CA ASN A 792 -32.94 12.65 12.58
C ASN A 792 -32.37 13.51 11.46
N ILE A 793 -32.92 13.44 10.24
CA ILE A 793 -32.48 14.26 9.10
C ILE A 793 -32.69 15.74 9.39
N ASN A 794 -33.86 16.13 9.89
CA ASN A 794 -34.15 17.54 10.17
C ASN A 794 -33.21 18.10 11.25
N VAL A 795 -32.95 17.34 12.32
CA VAL A 795 -32.00 17.77 13.36
C VAL A 795 -30.57 17.83 12.82
N PHE A 796 -30.15 16.83 12.02
CA PHE A 796 -28.84 16.84 11.38
C PHE A 796 -28.67 18.07 10.48
N LEU A 797 -29.63 18.38 9.61
CA LEU A 797 -29.56 19.56 8.74
C LEU A 797 -29.53 20.86 9.55
N SER A 798 -30.29 20.93 10.64
CA SER A 798 -30.26 22.09 11.56
C SER A 798 -28.89 22.26 12.22
N LYS A 799 -28.25 21.16 12.67
CA LYS A 799 -26.91 21.20 13.26
C LYS A 799 -25.83 21.49 12.21
N ALA A 800 -25.92 20.88 11.03
CA ALA A 800 -25.02 21.11 9.90
C ALA A 800 -25.04 22.57 9.45
N LYS A 801 -26.20 23.24 9.52
CA LYS A 801 -26.32 24.67 9.24
C LYS A 801 -25.39 25.53 10.11
N CYS A 802 -25.15 25.17 11.37
CA CYS A 802 -24.19 25.88 12.22
C CYS A 802 -22.80 25.89 11.58
N PHE A 803 -22.33 24.74 11.09
CA PHE A 803 -21.04 24.61 10.41
C PHE A 803 -21.02 25.39 9.09
N VAL A 804 -22.09 25.31 8.29
CA VAL A 804 -22.21 26.09 7.05
C VAL A 804 -22.07 27.59 7.34
N ASP A 805 -22.77 28.09 8.35
CA ASP A 805 -22.76 29.51 8.71
C ASP A 805 -21.38 29.92 9.28
N GLN A 806 -20.80 29.11 10.17
CA GLN A 806 -19.48 29.35 10.75
C GLN A 806 -18.39 29.42 9.65
N TYR A 807 -18.33 28.43 8.78
CA TYR A 807 -17.27 28.36 7.77
C TYR A 807 -17.47 29.38 6.65
N SER A 808 -18.72 29.73 6.29
CA SER A 808 -18.99 30.79 5.30
C SER A 808 -18.61 32.19 5.83
N ALA A 809 -18.57 32.38 7.15
CA ALA A 809 -18.14 33.64 7.76
C ALA A 809 -16.62 33.85 7.68
N TYR A 810 -15.82 32.81 7.42
CA TYR A 810 -14.37 32.97 7.27
C TYR A 810 -14.02 33.67 5.95
N PHE A 811 -13.30 34.78 6.09
CA PHE A 811 -12.68 35.50 4.98
C PHE A 811 -11.18 35.22 4.93
N ASP A 812 -10.71 34.71 3.79
CA ASP A 812 -9.29 34.48 3.55
C ASP A 812 -8.65 35.69 2.85
N GLN A 813 -7.79 36.38 3.60
CA GLN A 813 -7.11 37.59 3.14
C GLN A 813 -6.17 37.33 1.96
N SER A 814 -5.59 36.13 1.86
CA SER A 814 -4.60 35.81 0.82
C SER A 814 -5.25 35.67 -0.56
N SER A 815 -6.45 35.10 -0.61
CA SER A 815 -7.21 34.85 -1.82
C SER A 815 -8.28 35.89 -2.12
N ASP A 816 -8.58 36.78 -1.15
CA ASP A 816 -9.64 37.80 -1.21
C ASP A 816 -11.02 37.15 -1.41
N MET A 817 -11.29 36.09 -0.66
CA MET A 817 -12.49 35.25 -0.81
C MET A 817 -13.01 34.75 0.54
N ASN A 818 -14.33 34.66 0.66
CA ASN A 818 -14.97 33.85 1.69
C ASN A 818 -14.88 32.36 1.35
N LEU A 819 -14.82 31.53 2.39
CA LEU A 819 -15.05 30.10 2.27
C LEU A 819 -16.51 29.81 1.89
N ASP A 820 -16.73 28.65 1.28
CA ASP A 820 -18.07 28.14 0.94
C ASP A 820 -18.44 27.02 1.91
N GLY A 821 -19.05 27.37 3.05
CA GLY A 821 -19.39 26.42 4.09
C GLY A 821 -20.41 25.36 3.63
N MET A 822 -21.26 25.67 2.65
CA MET A 822 -22.19 24.69 2.07
C MET A 822 -21.45 23.60 1.28
N LYS A 823 -20.27 23.92 0.77
CA LYS A 823 -19.43 22.96 0.05
C LYS A 823 -18.56 22.11 0.97
N THR A 824 -18.15 22.66 2.11
CA THR A 824 -17.15 22.04 3.00
C THR A 824 -17.74 21.37 4.24
N PHE A 825 -19.02 21.59 4.57
CA PHE A 825 -19.58 21.18 5.87
C PHE A 825 -19.39 19.71 6.24
N GLU A 826 -19.44 18.76 5.28
CA GLU A 826 -19.25 17.34 5.60
C GLU A 826 -17.82 17.07 6.11
N GLU A 827 -16.83 17.68 5.47
CA GLU A 827 -15.43 17.55 5.87
C GLU A 827 -15.14 18.32 7.16
N ASP A 828 -15.77 19.49 7.33
CA ASP A 828 -15.62 20.33 8.52
C ASP A 828 -16.25 19.66 9.76
N ILE A 829 -17.40 19.01 9.61
CA ILE A 829 -17.99 18.16 10.65
C ILE A 829 -17.06 16.98 10.94
N GLY A 830 -16.50 16.36 9.89
CA GLY A 830 -15.59 15.23 10.07
C GLY A 830 -14.31 15.58 10.83
N ASP A 831 -13.77 16.79 10.63
CA ASP A 831 -12.59 17.27 11.36
C ASP A 831 -12.84 17.37 12.87
N ILE A 832 -13.94 18.00 13.29
CA ILE A 832 -14.25 18.13 14.72
C ILE A 832 -14.67 16.79 15.33
N ALA A 833 -15.43 15.98 14.60
CA ALA A 833 -15.87 14.67 15.07
C ALA A 833 -14.69 13.73 15.29
N GLY A 834 -13.75 13.72 14.35
CA GLY A 834 -12.53 12.95 14.46
C GLY A 834 -11.64 13.41 15.60
N LEU A 835 -11.51 14.73 15.78
CA LEU A 835 -10.76 15.33 16.87
C LEU A 835 -11.36 14.96 18.25
N LYS A 836 -12.68 15.08 18.42
CA LYS A 836 -13.39 14.72 19.66
C LYS A 836 -13.22 13.23 19.98
N ALA A 837 -13.48 12.34 19.02
CA ALA A 837 -13.34 10.89 19.21
C ALA A 837 -11.89 10.47 19.53
N SER A 838 -10.91 11.10 18.90
CA SER A 838 -9.51 10.83 19.20
C SER A 838 -9.06 11.34 20.56
N PHE A 839 -9.52 12.53 20.96
CA PHE A 839 -9.23 13.10 22.27
C PHE A 839 -9.83 12.25 23.40
N ASN A 840 -11.08 11.80 23.22
CA ASN A 840 -11.75 10.91 24.16
C ASN A 840 -11.04 9.55 24.25
N ALA A 841 -10.66 8.96 23.12
CA ALA A 841 -9.87 7.73 23.10
C ALA A 841 -8.52 7.87 23.81
N PHE A 842 -7.82 8.99 23.59
CA PHE A 842 -6.56 9.33 24.25
C PHE A 842 -6.73 9.40 25.77
N ASN A 843 -7.73 10.12 26.27
CA ASN A 843 -8.00 10.24 27.70
C ASN A 843 -8.43 8.90 28.32
N ASN A 844 -9.26 8.11 27.62
CA ASN A 844 -9.69 6.78 28.07
C ASN A 844 -8.50 5.83 28.25
N ILE A 845 -7.53 5.84 27.33
CA ILE A 845 -6.33 5.02 27.43
C ILE A 845 -5.48 5.42 28.64
N ILE A 846 -5.29 6.73 28.86
CA ILE A 846 -4.59 7.25 30.04
C ILE A 846 -5.26 6.77 31.32
N LYS A 847 -6.58 6.92 31.41
CA LYS A 847 -7.36 6.50 32.58
C LYS A 847 -7.25 5.00 32.88
N GLN A 848 -7.28 4.16 31.85
CA GLN A 848 -7.31 2.71 32.01
C GLN A 848 -5.93 2.08 32.20
N ASN A 849 -4.86 2.70 31.69
CA ASN A 849 -3.55 2.07 31.56
C ASN A 849 -2.37 2.94 31.99
N LEU A 850 -2.58 3.98 32.81
CA LEU A 850 -1.54 4.97 33.21
C LEU A 850 -0.18 4.33 33.55
N ASN A 851 -0.17 3.31 34.41
CA ASN A 851 1.07 2.63 34.84
C ASN A 851 1.80 1.91 33.69
N LYS A 852 1.09 1.42 32.67
CA LYS A 852 1.68 0.73 31.51
C LYS A 852 2.19 1.70 30.46
N ILE A 853 1.51 2.85 30.30
CA ILE A 853 1.82 3.84 29.28
C ILE A 853 2.59 5.05 29.82
N TYR A 854 3.02 5.00 31.09
CA TYR A 854 3.70 6.11 31.77
C TYR A 854 4.88 6.65 30.96
N ASN A 855 5.67 5.76 30.35
CA ASN A 855 6.79 6.15 29.51
C ASN A 855 6.34 6.84 28.19
N ASP A 856 5.15 6.55 27.69
CA ASP A 856 4.61 7.07 26.42
C ASP A 856 3.91 8.42 26.57
N ILE A 857 3.54 8.81 27.80
CA ILE A 857 2.97 10.12 28.14
C ILE A 857 4.02 11.13 28.62
N LYS A 858 5.29 10.71 28.75
CA LYS A 858 6.40 11.62 29.10
C LYS A 858 6.48 12.82 28.16
N LEU A 859 6.78 13.98 28.71
CA LEU A 859 6.86 15.24 27.96
C LEU A 859 8.09 15.25 27.06
N LEU A 860 7.98 15.93 25.91
CA LEU A 860 9.12 16.16 25.05
C LEU A 860 10.10 17.16 25.71
N PRO A 861 11.42 17.04 25.46
CA PRO A 861 12.37 18.13 25.72
C PRO A 861 11.85 19.45 25.14
N ASN A 862 12.15 20.62 25.72
CA ASN A 862 11.66 21.95 25.26
C ASN A 862 10.13 22.20 25.33
N PHE A 863 9.35 21.22 25.76
CA PHE A 863 7.90 21.32 25.93
C PHE A 863 7.45 21.05 27.38
N SER A 864 8.33 21.19 28.36
CA SER A 864 8.01 20.97 29.77
C SER A 864 7.00 21.95 30.36
N GLN A 865 6.74 23.06 29.67
CA GLN A 865 5.68 24.01 29.98
C GLN A 865 4.30 23.62 29.44
N TYR A 866 4.20 22.55 28.65
CA TYR A 866 2.94 22.07 28.08
C TYR A 866 2.46 20.80 28.76
N THR A 867 1.14 20.65 28.87
CA THR A 867 0.50 19.40 29.29
C THR A 867 0.42 18.40 28.13
N PRO A 868 0.23 17.09 28.40
CA PRO A 868 -0.05 16.11 27.35
C PRO A 868 -1.23 16.49 26.45
N GLN A 869 -2.27 17.14 26.98
CA GLN A 869 -3.42 17.60 26.19
C GLN A 869 -3.06 18.78 25.29
N GLN A 870 -2.29 19.75 25.80
CA GLN A 870 -1.79 20.83 24.95
C GLN A 870 -0.89 20.28 23.83
N LEU A 871 -0.07 19.26 24.12
CA LEU A 871 0.74 18.57 23.11
C LEU A 871 -0.10 17.77 22.10
N PHE A 872 -1.24 17.22 22.52
CA PHE A 872 -2.21 16.60 21.60
C PHE A 872 -2.73 17.64 20.60
N PHE A 873 -3.19 18.81 21.07
CA PHE A 873 -3.72 19.86 20.20
C PHE A 873 -2.64 20.47 19.30
N LEU A 874 -1.43 20.68 19.82
CA LEU A 874 -0.28 21.08 19.02
C LEU A 874 0.03 20.06 17.91
N SER A 875 -0.02 18.76 18.23
CA SER A 875 0.23 17.70 17.25
C SER A 875 -0.87 17.62 16.18
N TYR A 876 -2.12 17.87 16.56
CA TYR A 876 -3.24 18.02 15.63
C TYR A 876 -3.00 19.18 14.66
N ALA A 877 -2.73 20.38 15.19
CA ALA A 877 -2.49 21.55 14.36
C ALA A 877 -1.26 21.39 13.45
N GLN A 878 -0.17 20.85 13.99
CA GLN A 878 1.08 20.73 13.24
C GLN A 878 1.01 19.74 12.07
N LYS A 879 0.04 18.81 12.09
CA LYS A 879 -0.24 17.93 10.95
C LYS A 879 -0.67 18.71 9.70
N TRP A 880 -1.31 19.86 9.89
CA TRP A 880 -1.83 20.72 8.84
C TRP A 880 -0.86 21.85 8.45
N CYS A 881 0.33 21.92 9.06
CA CYS A 881 1.28 22.95 8.71
C CYS A 881 1.72 22.81 7.24
N ARG A 882 1.42 23.83 6.45
CA ARG A 882 1.74 23.93 5.03
C ARG A 882 1.97 25.40 4.71
N TYR A 883 2.87 25.66 3.77
CA TYR A 883 2.89 26.94 3.09
C TYR A 883 2.05 26.82 1.81
N ILE A 884 1.08 27.72 1.63
CA ILE A 884 0.16 27.70 0.49
C ILE A 884 0.13 29.09 -0.12
N ILE A 885 0.41 29.17 -1.42
CA ILE A 885 0.39 30.45 -2.13
C ILE A 885 -1.05 30.91 -2.39
N PRO A 886 -1.32 32.23 -2.49
CA PRO A 886 -2.65 32.78 -2.75
C PRO A 886 -3.46 32.11 -3.88
N SER A 887 -2.80 31.76 -4.99
CA SER A 887 -3.45 31.08 -6.12
C SER A 887 -3.96 29.68 -5.77
N GLN A 888 -3.21 28.95 -4.93
CA GLN A 888 -3.60 27.62 -4.45
C GLN A 888 -4.74 27.71 -3.43
N VAL A 889 -4.72 28.70 -2.52
CA VAL A 889 -5.83 28.92 -1.57
C VAL A 889 -7.11 29.24 -2.34
N ARG A 890 -7.03 30.14 -3.32
CA ARG A 890 -8.14 30.48 -4.23
C ARG A 890 -8.66 29.24 -4.96
N HIS A 891 -7.77 28.41 -5.50
CA HIS A 891 -8.15 27.16 -6.17
C HIS A 891 -8.84 26.20 -5.21
N LYS A 892 -8.34 26.05 -3.98
CA LYS A 892 -8.92 25.17 -2.97
C LYS A 892 -10.31 25.65 -2.53
N ILE A 893 -10.51 26.94 -2.30
CA ILE A 893 -11.84 27.51 -2.01
C ILE A 893 -12.81 27.24 -3.18
N LEU A 894 -12.39 27.50 -4.42
CA LEU A 894 -13.25 27.32 -5.59
C LEU A 894 -13.53 25.84 -5.92
N ARG A 895 -12.56 24.94 -5.73
CA ARG A 895 -12.57 23.56 -6.26
C ARG A 895 -12.58 22.46 -5.21
N GLY A 896 -11.95 22.65 -4.06
CA GLY A 896 -11.87 21.65 -2.99
C GLY A 896 -13.20 21.46 -2.26
N VAL A 897 -13.42 20.25 -1.75
CA VAL A 897 -14.48 19.95 -0.76
C VAL A 897 -13.99 20.12 0.68
N HIS A 898 -12.68 20.29 0.87
CA HIS A 898 -12.09 20.56 2.17
C HIS A 898 -11.76 22.04 2.32
N SER A 899 -12.01 22.57 3.51
CA SER A 899 -11.53 23.89 3.93
C SER A 899 -9.99 24.00 3.83
N PRO A 900 -9.42 25.19 3.60
CA PRO A 900 -7.99 25.41 3.74
C PRO A 900 -7.49 25.08 5.16
N GLU A 901 -6.22 24.68 5.26
CA GLU A 901 -5.57 24.03 6.40
C GLU A 901 -5.72 24.83 7.69
N LYS A 902 -5.57 26.15 7.59
CA LYS A 902 -5.80 27.10 8.69
C LYS A 902 -7.20 26.98 9.29
N TYR A 903 -8.22 26.87 8.43
CA TYR A 903 -9.62 26.82 8.86
C TYR A 903 -10.02 25.43 9.33
N ARG A 904 -9.42 24.36 8.79
CA ARG A 904 -9.57 23.00 9.35
C ARG A 904 -9.10 22.93 10.79
N VAL A 905 -7.96 23.57 11.10
CA VAL A 905 -7.43 23.64 12.47
C VAL A 905 -8.27 24.58 13.35
N ASN A 906 -8.39 25.84 12.96
CA ASN A 906 -9.00 26.84 13.82
C ASN A 906 -10.50 26.63 13.97
N GLY A 907 -11.20 26.27 12.89
CA GLY A 907 -12.64 26.04 12.91
C GLY A 907 -13.06 24.81 13.70
N ALA A 908 -12.27 23.73 13.66
CA ALA A 908 -12.51 22.58 14.53
C ALA A 908 -12.22 22.93 16.00
N LEU A 909 -11.04 23.50 16.30
CA LEU A 909 -10.65 23.79 17.69
C LEU A 909 -11.53 24.86 18.36
N SER A 910 -12.06 25.83 17.61
CA SER A 910 -13.00 26.82 18.15
C SER A 910 -14.30 26.18 18.64
N ASN A 911 -14.69 25.05 18.05
CA ASN A 911 -15.85 24.26 18.44
C ASN A 911 -15.55 23.25 19.57
N PHE A 912 -14.33 23.23 20.12
CA PHE A 912 -13.93 22.22 21.10
C PHE A 912 -13.65 22.82 22.49
N GLY A 913 -14.56 22.61 23.44
CA GLY A 913 -14.43 23.12 24.82
C GLY A 913 -13.15 22.69 25.53
N HIS A 914 -12.75 21.42 25.37
CA HIS A 914 -11.50 20.91 25.93
C HIS A 914 -10.24 21.63 25.42
N PHE A 915 -10.24 22.10 24.17
CA PHE A 915 -9.16 22.93 23.66
C PHE A 915 -9.13 24.30 24.37
N SER A 916 -10.30 24.95 24.47
CA SER A 916 -10.43 26.25 25.12
C SER A 916 -9.96 26.18 26.58
N LYS A 917 -10.32 25.12 27.31
CA LYS A 917 -9.85 24.86 28.68
C LYS A 917 -8.34 24.58 28.73
N ALA A 918 -7.81 23.76 27.82
CA ALA A 918 -6.39 23.40 27.83
C ALA A 918 -5.45 24.59 27.58
N PHE A 919 -5.90 25.65 26.90
CA PHE A 919 -5.11 26.86 26.63
C PHE A 919 -5.62 28.11 27.35
N ASP A 920 -6.54 27.94 28.31
CA ASP A 920 -7.14 29.03 29.08
C ASP A 920 -7.70 30.16 28.21
N CYS A 921 -8.38 29.81 27.12
CA CYS A 921 -8.92 30.79 26.17
C CYS A 921 -10.16 31.50 26.71
N PRO A 922 -10.17 32.85 26.82
CA PRO A 922 -11.33 33.59 27.30
C PRO A 922 -12.56 33.38 26.42
N LEU A 923 -13.74 33.31 27.02
CA LEU A 923 -15.01 33.29 26.28
C LEU A 923 -15.12 34.54 25.38
N GLY A 924 -15.51 34.35 24.12
CA GLY A 924 -15.58 35.40 23.11
C GLY A 924 -14.26 35.68 22.37
N SER A 925 -13.15 35.02 22.74
CA SER A 925 -11.95 35.00 21.90
C SER A 925 -12.20 34.22 20.60
N ASN A 926 -11.39 34.48 19.57
CA ASN A 926 -11.55 33.84 18.25
C ASN A 926 -11.58 32.30 18.34
N MET A 927 -10.77 31.74 19.24
CA MET A 927 -10.66 30.29 19.43
C MET A 927 -11.55 29.76 20.57
N ASN A 928 -12.36 30.61 21.22
CA ASN A 928 -13.40 30.22 22.16
C ASN A 928 -14.67 31.08 21.94
N PRO A 929 -15.32 30.97 20.77
CA PRO A 929 -16.56 31.69 20.49
C PRO A 929 -17.68 31.23 21.44
N GLU A 930 -18.63 32.14 21.70
CA GLU A 930 -19.81 31.85 22.52
C GLU A 930 -20.67 30.73 21.91
N VAL A 931 -20.83 30.73 20.59
CA VAL A 931 -21.56 29.70 19.85
C VAL A 931 -20.57 28.68 19.31
N LYS A 932 -20.71 27.42 19.74
CA LYS A 932 -19.94 26.27 19.24
C LYS A 932 -20.84 25.35 18.44
N CYS A 933 -20.39 24.91 17.27
CA CYS A 933 -21.13 23.96 16.45
C CYS A 933 -20.85 22.52 16.89
N GLU A 934 -21.90 21.71 17.06
CA GLU A 934 -21.78 20.32 17.51
C GLU A 934 -22.67 19.36 16.71
N MET A 935 -22.10 18.19 16.39
CA MET A 935 -22.79 17.06 15.75
C MET A 935 -22.63 15.77 16.57
N TRP A 936 -21.37 15.30 16.72
CA TRP A 936 -20.96 14.05 17.35
C TRP A 936 -20.21 14.25 18.65
#